data_AF-A0A482WPR8-F1
#
_entry.id   AF-A0A482WPR8-F1
#
_cell.length_a   1.000
_cell.length_b   1.000
_cell.length_c   1.000
_cell.angle_alpha   90.00
_cell.angle_beta   90.00
_cell.angle_gamma   90.00
#
_symmetry.space_group_name_H-M   'P 1'
#
loop_
_entity.id
_entity.type
_entity.pdbx_description
1 polymer ?
#
loop_
_entity_poly.entity_id
_entity_poly.type
_entity_poly.pdbx_seq_one_letter_code
_entity_poly.pdbx_strand_id
1 'polypeptide(L)'
;MVKTREQKKNDQINVHNNSPGNKKKKNKKKSFNKPNPFQGVPFFDKGTNQKNKYSKKNNHWRFYNDERHAKDNTFFVTKCVSCGKSTVIERNFHSDADETLTKKCTECETIYNQLRTPVKIQVDQTSIHQSQPVSTPSRTNKKNSNRIISNKRGTEFISLGKRSVTLINDQSSPPNKSGKQSNTMRDNSGNQSKKNSGYQSNVPRNNLEEEQTAYLKDGKSLQWLLQPHQLKDFFRTYWEKKPLLIKRNIANSNDYSRAFNLSTATVDQVLADNALFFTKHVDITSYTNGVRETHNPEGRALPHIVWDMYRNGCSVRFLNPQAFITSIHKISSELQDKLGFVGCNLYLTPAGSQGFAPHYDDIEAFVLQIEGSKHWKVYAPLSESDTLPRYSSKNLSESDLGPPIIDCVLKPGDVLYFPRGFVHQAKTTDEHSLHITLSAYQSTAYVDVFEKVLPSVLKETASKSLKFREGLPLNYTHTFGITRNSKYSDVRSIFTQKLKDMLHDMVENMDYDSAIDQFAAAKLHDDLPLYLTDDVKKCTVFGNRNTIDPDGKVSKVVQLQLDSKVSLLQLNICRLVKEDERYLLYHSMSNSLEYHERDREFLEVPENSIEAVKCLFHTYPNYVKVADLPIDDDEDKWSFANTLWENGLLKTDGPLNKISPEEMVDDESDAEETMD
;
A
#
# COMPACT_ATOMS: atom_id res chain seq x y z
N MET A 1 -19.20 42.11 -37.23
CA MET A 1 -20.30 42.55 -38.10
C MET A 1 -21.62 41.95 -37.59
N VAL A 2 -22.62 42.79 -37.22
CA VAL A 2 -24.02 42.81 -37.73
C VAL A 2 -24.44 41.56 -38.55
N LYS A 3 -25.56 40.81 -38.40
CA LYS A 3 -26.99 40.96 -37.96
C LYS A 3 -27.50 39.55 -37.52
N THR A 4 -28.20 39.30 -36.41
CA THR A 4 -29.68 39.32 -36.14
C THR A 4 -30.67 38.70 -37.15
N ARG A 5 -31.66 37.94 -36.61
CA ARG A 5 -33.07 37.75 -37.07
C ARG A 5 -33.33 36.83 -38.30
N GLU A 6 -34.46 36.10 -38.47
CA GLU A 6 -35.68 35.85 -37.66
C GLU A 6 -36.53 34.64 -38.18
N GLN A 7 -37.44 34.07 -37.34
CA GLN A 7 -38.86 33.63 -37.60
C GLN A 7 -39.29 32.90 -38.92
N LYS A 8 -40.34 32.04 -39.03
CA LYS A 8 -41.33 31.36 -38.13
C LYS A 8 -42.24 30.39 -38.97
N LYS A 9 -43.14 29.64 -38.29
CA LYS A 9 -44.37 28.93 -38.78
C LYS A 9 -44.17 27.62 -39.57
N ASN A 10 -44.81 26.48 -39.22
CA ASN A 10 -46.26 26.09 -39.19
C ASN A 10 -46.82 25.81 -40.61
N ASP A 11 -47.50 24.70 -40.93
CA ASP A 11 -48.75 24.20 -40.32
C ASP A 11 -49.00 22.66 -40.50
N GLN A 12 -50.25 22.22 -40.23
CA GLN A 12 -50.72 20.86 -39.90
C GLN A 12 -51.29 20.03 -41.09
N ILE A 13 -51.81 18.82 -40.76
CA ILE A 13 -52.95 18.04 -41.33
C ILE A 13 -52.54 16.65 -41.89
N ASN A 14 -53.29 15.53 -41.82
CA ASN A 14 -54.18 14.85 -40.84
C ASN A 14 -54.63 13.47 -41.48
N VAL A 15 -55.52 12.69 -40.83
CA VAL A 15 -56.50 11.71 -41.45
C VAL A 15 -56.14 10.19 -41.58
N HIS A 16 -56.73 9.38 -40.66
CA HIS A 16 -57.44 8.07 -40.87
C HIS A 16 -56.70 6.77 -41.35
N ASN A 17 -57.19 5.52 -41.18
CA ASN A 17 -58.32 4.93 -40.40
C ASN A 17 -58.21 3.37 -40.20
N ASN A 18 -59.13 2.82 -39.40
CA ASN A 18 -59.76 1.48 -39.45
C ASN A 18 -59.19 0.22 -38.71
N SER A 19 -60.04 -0.26 -37.79
CA SER A 19 -60.19 -1.63 -37.22
C SER A 19 -61.01 -2.53 -38.20
N PRO A 20 -61.59 -3.74 -37.89
CA PRO A 20 -61.70 -4.51 -36.62
C PRO A 20 -61.62 -6.08 -36.73
N GLY A 21 -61.92 -6.82 -35.64
CA GLY A 21 -62.77 -8.03 -35.76
C GLY A 21 -62.39 -9.39 -35.12
N ASN A 22 -63.02 -9.68 -33.98
CA ASN A 22 -63.64 -10.96 -33.56
C ASN A 22 -62.92 -12.29 -33.14
N LYS A 23 -63.46 -12.78 -32.01
CA LYS A 23 -63.23 -14.00 -31.20
C LYS A 23 -63.80 -15.30 -31.84
N LYS A 24 -63.16 -16.48 -31.62
CA LYS A 24 -63.64 -17.60 -30.72
C LYS A 24 -62.94 -18.99 -30.87
N LYS A 25 -62.56 -19.54 -29.70
CA LYS A 25 -62.66 -20.96 -29.21
C LYS A 25 -61.84 -22.15 -29.80
N LYS A 26 -61.04 -22.71 -28.86
CA LYS A 26 -60.91 -24.14 -28.40
C LYS A 26 -59.85 -25.11 -28.97
N ASN A 27 -59.10 -25.65 -28.01
CA ASN A 27 -58.56 -27.02 -27.85
C ASN A 27 -57.42 -27.55 -28.74
N LYS A 28 -56.22 -27.70 -28.14
CA LYS A 28 -55.67 -29.02 -27.73
C LYS A 28 -54.46 -28.86 -26.78
N LYS A 29 -54.29 -29.79 -25.83
CA LYS A 29 -53.11 -29.88 -24.96
C LYS A 29 -51.89 -30.37 -25.78
N LYS A 30 -50.73 -29.76 -25.57
CA LYS A 30 -49.40 -30.42 -25.58
C LYS A 30 -48.42 -29.60 -24.75
N SER A 31 -47.57 -30.29 -23.99
CA SER A 31 -46.57 -29.72 -23.08
C SER A 31 -45.37 -29.18 -23.84
N PHE A 32 -44.91 -27.98 -23.49
CA PHE A 32 -43.55 -27.50 -23.75
C PHE A 32 -43.06 -26.71 -22.54
N ASN A 33 -41.82 -26.96 -22.13
CA ASN A 33 -41.14 -26.19 -21.10
C ASN A 33 -41.13 -24.71 -21.49
N LYS A 34 -41.73 -23.85 -20.65
CA LYS A 34 -41.57 -22.41 -20.78
C LYS A 34 -40.33 -21.95 -20.00
N PRO A 35 -39.52 -21.04 -20.54
CA PRO A 35 -38.47 -20.38 -19.77
C PRO A 35 -39.08 -19.51 -18.66
N ASN A 36 -38.29 -19.25 -17.62
CA ASN A 36 -38.64 -18.43 -16.46
C ASN A 36 -39.16 -17.04 -16.90
N PRO A 37 -40.41 -16.64 -16.54
CA PRO A 37 -41.05 -15.44 -17.07
C PRO A 37 -40.49 -14.10 -16.53
N PHE A 38 -39.48 -14.13 -15.65
CA PHE A 38 -38.90 -12.93 -15.01
C PHE A 38 -37.48 -12.57 -15.46
N GLN A 39 -37.01 -13.12 -16.58
CA GLN A 39 -35.69 -12.80 -17.13
C GLN A 39 -35.67 -11.35 -17.68
N GLY A 40 -35.13 -10.41 -16.89
CA GLY A 40 -34.91 -9.01 -17.30
C GLY A 40 -35.72 -7.92 -16.56
N VAL A 41 -36.42 -8.23 -15.47
CA VAL A 41 -37.15 -7.21 -14.68
C VAL A 41 -36.22 -6.54 -13.64
N PRO A 42 -36.01 -5.22 -13.67
CA PRO A 42 -35.19 -4.53 -12.67
C PRO A 42 -35.84 -4.54 -11.28
N PHE A 43 -35.03 -4.57 -10.23
CA PHE A 43 -35.48 -4.34 -8.85
C PHE A 43 -35.80 -2.85 -8.67
N PHE A 44 -36.97 -2.55 -8.09
CA PHE A 44 -37.28 -1.23 -7.57
C PHE A 44 -37.18 -1.27 -6.06
N ASP A 45 -36.21 -0.55 -5.51
CA ASP A 45 -36.08 -0.38 -4.07
C ASP A 45 -37.14 0.64 -3.59
N LYS A 46 -38.20 0.14 -2.94
CA LYS A 46 -39.22 0.97 -2.28
C LYS A 46 -39.04 0.83 -0.78
N GLY A 47 -38.43 1.84 -0.17
CA GLY A 47 -38.23 1.90 1.27
C GLY A 47 -39.55 1.71 2.03
N THR A 48 -39.58 0.70 2.90
CA THR A 48 -40.64 0.52 3.89
C THR A 48 -40.04 0.08 5.22
N ASN A 49 -40.46 0.75 6.30
CA ASN A 49 -40.07 0.43 7.67
C ASN A 49 -40.66 -0.92 8.10
N GLN A 50 -39.84 -1.96 8.28
CA GLN A 50 -40.19 -3.09 9.14
C GLN A 50 -39.01 -3.54 10.01
N LYS A 51 -39.22 -3.53 11.33
CA LYS A 51 -38.27 -3.99 12.34
C LYS A 51 -38.21 -5.52 12.34
N ASN A 52 -37.08 -6.12 11.96
CA ASN A 52 -36.84 -7.55 12.15
C ASN A 52 -35.77 -7.82 13.22
N LYS A 53 -36.17 -8.51 14.29
CA LYS A 53 -35.29 -8.91 15.41
C LYS A 53 -34.38 -10.06 14.98
N TYR A 54 -33.08 -9.97 15.27
CA TYR A 54 -32.16 -11.08 15.06
C TYR A 54 -32.10 -12.02 16.26
N SER A 55 -32.39 -13.30 16.05
CA SER A 55 -32.04 -14.39 16.96
C SER A 55 -30.89 -15.22 16.37
N LYS A 56 -29.99 -15.72 17.22
CA LYS A 56 -28.73 -16.37 16.84
C LYS A 56 -28.80 -17.87 17.13
N LYS A 57 -29.17 -18.68 16.14
CA LYS A 57 -29.04 -20.16 16.17
C LYS A 57 -28.97 -20.75 14.75
N ASN A 58 -28.16 -21.82 14.63
CA ASN A 58 -28.01 -22.78 13.53
C ASN A 58 -27.31 -22.33 12.22
N ASN A 59 -26.46 -23.23 11.70
CA ASN A 59 -25.58 -23.05 10.52
C ASN A 59 -26.37 -23.16 9.20
N HIS A 60 -27.22 -22.19 8.89
CA HIS A 60 -27.95 -22.11 7.62
C HIS A 60 -27.66 -20.81 6.88
N TRP A 61 -27.40 -20.92 5.58
CA TRP A 61 -27.23 -19.77 4.69
C TRP A 61 -28.54 -18.96 4.65
N ARG A 62 -28.44 -17.65 4.89
CA ARG A 62 -29.60 -16.76 4.89
C ARG A 62 -29.97 -16.37 3.46
N PHE A 63 -31.27 -16.23 3.21
CA PHE A 63 -31.83 -15.80 1.93
C PHE A 63 -32.68 -14.55 2.13
N TYR A 64 -32.68 -13.67 1.13
CA TYR A 64 -33.73 -12.65 0.98
C TYR A 64 -34.86 -13.24 0.13
N ASN A 65 -36.10 -13.03 0.58
CA ASN A 65 -37.31 -13.42 -0.13
C ASN A 65 -38.05 -12.16 -0.59
N ASP A 66 -38.31 -12.06 -1.89
CA ASP A 66 -39.19 -11.06 -2.51
C ASP A 66 -40.42 -11.79 -3.05
N GLU A 67 -41.60 -11.53 -2.47
CA GLU A 67 -42.86 -12.16 -2.87
C GLU A 67 -43.45 -11.46 -4.11
N ARG A 68 -43.74 -12.23 -5.16
CA ARG A 68 -44.36 -11.69 -6.38
C ARG A 68 -45.58 -12.52 -6.81
N HIS A 69 -46.68 -11.83 -7.06
CA HIS A 69 -47.93 -12.43 -7.53
C HIS A 69 -48.07 -12.29 -9.05
N ALA A 70 -48.33 -13.41 -9.73
CA ALA A 70 -48.59 -13.45 -11.17
C ALA A 70 -49.90 -14.21 -11.45
N LYS A 71 -51.00 -13.43 -11.47
CA LYS A 71 -52.43 -13.74 -11.76
C LYS A 71 -53.09 -15.01 -11.21
N ASP A 72 -52.43 -16.17 -11.19
CA ASP A 72 -53.00 -17.43 -10.68
C ASP A 72 -52.03 -18.25 -9.80
N ASN A 73 -50.73 -17.91 -9.72
CA ASN A 73 -49.75 -18.56 -8.83
C ASN A 73 -48.87 -17.55 -8.05
N THR A 74 -48.40 -17.95 -6.86
CA THR A 74 -47.45 -17.19 -6.03
C THR A 74 -46.05 -17.77 -6.15
N PHE A 75 -45.07 -16.91 -6.44
CA PHE A 75 -43.67 -17.28 -6.62
C PHE A 75 -42.77 -16.52 -5.64
N PHE A 76 -41.79 -17.23 -5.09
CA PHE A 76 -40.70 -16.64 -4.30
C PHE A 76 -39.45 -16.54 -5.16
N VAL A 77 -38.81 -15.37 -5.19
CA VAL A 77 -37.44 -15.24 -5.69
C VAL A 77 -36.52 -15.19 -4.50
N THR A 78 -35.68 -16.22 -4.33
CA THR A 78 -34.68 -16.29 -3.26
C THR A 78 -33.30 -15.97 -3.82
N LYS A 79 -32.56 -15.07 -3.17
CA LYS A 79 -31.16 -14.74 -3.56
C LYS A 79 -30.18 -15.29 -2.52
N CYS A 80 -29.22 -16.09 -2.97
CA CYS A 80 -28.15 -16.58 -2.10
C CYS A 80 -27.21 -15.43 -1.75
N VAL A 81 -27.05 -15.14 -0.45
CA VAL A 81 -26.17 -14.05 0.02
C VAL A 81 -24.70 -14.33 -0.28
N SER A 82 -24.29 -15.61 -0.37
CA SER A 82 -22.88 -16.00 -0.56
C SER A 82 -22.40 -16.00 -2.01
N CYS A 83 -23.27 -16.26 -2.99
CA CYS A 83 -22.89 -16.33 -4.41
C CYS A 83 -23.71 -15.41 -5.34
N GLY A 84 -24.67 -14.66 -4.80
CA GLY A 84 -25.47 -13.68 -5.53
C GLY A 84 -26.50 -14.24 -6.52
N LYS A 85 -26.51 -15.55 -6.80
CA LYS A 85 -27.48 -16.18 -7.71
C LYS A 85 -28.90 -16.19 -7.12
N SER A 86 -29.89 -15.96 -7.99
CA SER A 86 -31.31 -16.00 -7.68
C SER A 86 -31.95 -17.31 -8.14
N THR A 87 -32.85 -17.88 -7.32
CA THR A 87 -33.65 -19.07 -7.65
C THR A 87 -35.14 -18.74 -7.49
N VAL A 88 -35.97 -19.19 -8.42
CA VAL A 88 -37.44 -19.00 -8.37
C VAL A 88 -38.09 -20.28 -7.87
N ILE A 89 -38.98 -20.17 -6.89
CA ILE A 89 -39.71 -21.28 -6.27
C ILE A 89 -41.21 -21.01 -6.40
N GLU A 90 -41.95 -21.98 -6.93
CA GLU A 90 -43.41 -21.94 -7.08
C GLU A 90 -44.09 -22.55 -5.84
N ARG A 91 -45.11 -21.88 -5.30
CA ARG A 91 -45.83 -22.34 -4.10
C ARG A 91 -46.98 -23.27 -4.48
N ASN A 92 -46.80 -24.58 -4.31
CA ASN A 92 -47.89 -25.55 -4.43
C ASN A 92 -48.81 -25.46 -3.20
N PHE A 93 -50.08 -25.12 -3.41
CA PHE A 93 -51.10 -25.02 -2.36
C PHE A 93 -51.64 -26.40 -1.91
N HIS A 94 -50.80 -27.27 -1.33
CA HIS A 94 -51.24 -28.45 -0.57
C HIS A 94 -50.17 -28.95 0.41
N SER A 95 -49.94 -28.21 1.51
CA SER A 95 -49.39 -28.75 2.76
C SER A 95 -49.49 -27.69 3.87
N ASP A 96 -50.32 -27.93 4.88
CA ASP A 96 -50.37 -27.12 6.10
C ASP A 96 -49.18 -27.45 7.02
N ALA A 97 -48.07 -26.73 6.85
CA ALA A 97 -46.97 -26.69 7.81
C ALA A 97 -46.18 -25.38 7.66
N ASP A 98 -45.97 -24.68 8.77
CA ASP A 98 -45.25 -23.40 8.84
C ASP A 98 -43.71 -23.61 8.86
N GLU A 99 -43.21 -24.38 7.88
CA GLU A 99 -41.76 -24.58 7.71
C GLU A 99 -41.13 -23.40 6.97
N THR A 100 -40.22 -22.72 7.67
CA THR A 100 -39.36 -21.69 7.08
C THR A 100 -38.44 -22.33 6.03
N LEU A 101 -38.72 -22.05 4.75
CA LEU A 101 -38.03 -22.59 3.56
C LEU A 101 -36.52 -22.24 3.50
N THR A 102 -35.70 -22.90 4.32
CA THR A 102 -34.23 -22.82 4.29
C THR A 102 -33.62 -23.93 3.43
N LYS A 103 -33.90 -23.91 2.12
CA LYS A 103 -33.22 -24.79 1.16
C LYS A 103 -31.79 -24.29 0.91
N LYS A 104 -30.80 -25.16 1.13
CA LYS A 104 -29.38 -24.86 0.88
C LYS A 104 -29.16 -24.60 -0.62
N CYS A 105 -28.22 -23.71 -0.95
CA CYS A 105 -27.77 -23.51 -2.33
C CYS A 105 -26.93 -24.71 -2.77
N THR A 106 -27.42 -25.48 -3.75
CA THR A 106 -26.81 -26.73 -4.22
C THR A 106 -25.39 -26.54 -4.76
N GLU A 107 -25.11 -25.44 -5.48
CA GLU A 107 -23.73 -25.14 -5.95
C GLU A 107 -22.78 -24.82 -4.78
N CYS A 108 -23.21 -24.03 -3.81
CA CYS A 108 -22.39 -23.74 -2.62
C CYS A 108 -22.15 -25.00 -1.78
N GLU A 109 -23.13 -25.91 -1.72
CA GLU A 109 -22.98 -27.21 -1.04
C GLU A 109 -22.05 -28.15 -1.81
N THR A 110 -22.08 -28.16 -3.15
CA THR A 110 -21.08 -28.88 -3.97
C THR A 110 -19.67 -28.37 -3.73
N ILE A 111 -19.44 -27.05 -3.75
CA ILE A 111 -18.12 -26.45 -3.48
C ILE A 111 -17.66 -26.76 -2.05
N TYR A 112 -18.55 -26.63 -1.06
CA TYR A 112 -18.27 -26.94 0.34
C TYR A 112 -17.90 -28.43 0.55
N ASN A 113 -18.55 -29.34 -0.16
CA ASN A 113 -18.27 -30.77 -0.08
C ASN A 113 -16.97 -31.15 -0.81
N GLN A 114 -16.68 -30.53 -1.96
CA GLN A 114 -15.40 -30.72 -2.67
C GLN A 114 -14.20 -30.33 -1.80
N LEU A 115 -14.31 -29.22 -1.06
CA LEU A 115 -13.30 -28.74 -0.10
C LEU A 115 -13.15 -29.62 1.15
N ARG A 116 -13.98 -30.65 1.33
CA ARG A 116 -13.98 -31.54 2.51
C ARG A 116 -13.53 -32.97 2.24
N THR A 117 -13.29 -33.34 1.00
CA THR A 117 -12.77 -34.67 0.62
C THR A 117 -11.27 -34.78 0.93
N PRO A 118 -10.82 -35.65 1.85
CA PRO A 118 -9.38 -35.83 2.09
C PRO A 118 -8.73 -36.57 0.93
N VAL A 119 -7.65 -36.01 0.37
CA VAL A 119 -6.84 -36.71 -0.64
C VAL A 119 -6.07 -37.84 0.04
N LYS A 120 -6.45 -39.10 -0.26
CA LYS A 120 -5.63 -40.26 0.08
C LYS A 120 -4.47 -40.36 -0.91
N ILE A 121 -3.25 -40.08 -0.43
CA ILE A 121 -2.03 -40.41 -1.15
C ILE A 121 -1.76 -41.91 -0.94
N GLN A 122 -1.86 -42.72 -1.99
CA GLN A 122 -1.30 -44.07 -1.98
C GLN A 122 0.20 -43.98 -2.30
N VAL A 123 1.02 -44.55 -1.43
CA VAL A 123 2.44 -44.79 -1.67
C VAL A 123 2.56 -46.23 -2.16
N ASP A 124 2.96 -46.42 -3.42
CA ASP A 124 3.35 -47.73 -3.93
C ASP A 124 4.87 -47.91 -3.79
N GLN A 125 5.28 -49.06 -3.24
CA GLN A 125 6.68 -49.47 -3.13
C GLN A 125 6.94 -50.68 -4.04
N THR A 126 7.70 -50.50 -5.11
CA THR A 126 8.44 -51.51 -5.91
C THR A 126 9.13 -50.73 -7.06
N SER A 127 10.36 -50.98 -7.51
CA SER A 127 11.39 -51.96 -7.13
C SER A 127 12.80 -51.35 -7.29
N ILE A 128 13.79 -51.97 -6.63
CA ILE A 128 15.20 -51.59 -6.68
C ILE A 128 15.85 -52.03 -8.00
N HIS A 129 16.66 -51.17 -8.64
CA HIS A 129 17.88 -51.63 -9.32
C HIS A 129 18.98 -50.57 -9.37
N GLN A 130 20.22 -51.02 -9.19
CA GLN A 130 21.44 -50.22 -9.13
C GLN A 130 21.97 -49.86 -10.52
N SER A 131 22.65 -48.72 -10.65
CA SER A 131 23.76 -48.56 -11.60
C SER A 131 24.78 -47.52 -11.09
N GLN A 132 26.05 -47.75 -11.45
CA GLN A 132 27.23 -47.00 -10.98
C GLN A 132 27.71 -45.94 -12.00
N PRO A 133 28.60 -45.00 -11.63
CA PRO A 133 28.93 -43.83 -12.44
C PRO A 133 29.94 -44.13 -13.57
N VAL A 134 29.88 -43.37 -14.66
CA VAL A 134 30.81 -43.48 -15.80
C VAL A 134 31.36 -42.12 -16.24
N SER A 135 32.68 -42.01 -16.11
CA SER A 135 33.70 -41.12 -16.70
C SER A 135 33.35 -39.96 -17.67
N THR A 136 34.11 -38.88 -17.47
CA THR A 136 34.55 -37.85 -18.43
C THR A 136 35.02 -38.37 -19.81
N PRO A 137 34.92 -37.54 -20.86
CA PRO A 137 35.82 -37.57 -22.01
C PRO A 137 36.76 -36.34 -22.10
N SER A 138 37.94 -36.56 -22.65
CA SER A 138 39.07 -35.61 -22.73
C SER A 138 39.15 -34.83 -24.06
N ARG A 139 39.92 -33.73 -24.03
CA ARG A 139 40.43 -32.93 -25.17
C ARG A 139 40.63 -33.70 -26.49
N THR A 140 40.29 -33.04 -27.61
CA THR A 140 41.06 -33.16 -28.87
C THR A 140 41.32 -31.78 -29.47
N ASN A 141 42.51 -31.60 -30.07
CA ASN A 141 42.94 -30.36 -30.73
C ASN A 141 42.34 -30.22 -32.12
N LYS A 142 42.07 -28.98 -32.56
CA LYS A 142 42.25 -28.59 -33.97
C LYS A 142 42.73 -27.13 -34.08
N LYS A 143 43.78 -26.93 -34.87
CA LYS A 143 44.33 -25.62 -35.24
C LYS A 143 43.59 -25.07 -36.47
N ASN A 144 43.45 -23.74 -36.54
CA ASN A 144 43.60 -22.85 -37.71
C ASN A 144 42.87 -21.53 -37.38
N SER A 145 43.57 -20.46 -37.04
CA SER A 145 44.22 -19.50 -37.97
C SER A 145 43.23 -18.65 -38.77
N ASN A 146 43.00 -17.42 -38.33
CA ASN A 146 43.32 -16.23 -39.13
C ASN A 146 43.34 -14.94 -38.29
N ARG A 147 44.39 -14.13 -38.49
CA ARG A 147 44.45 -12.73 -38.07
C ARG A 147 43.60 -11.88 -39.01
N ILE A 148 42.84 -10.92 -38.47
CA ILE A 148 42.74 -9.57 -39.07
C ILE A 148 42.92 -8.56 -37.93
N ILE A 149 43.69 -7.52 -38.20
CA ILE A 149 44.03 -6.43 -37.27
C ILE A 149 43.31 -5.16 -37.75
N SER A 150 42.70 -4.40 -36.84
CA SER A 150 42.50 -2.95 -37.05
C SER A 150 42.40 -2.20 -35.72
N ASN A 151 43.42 -1.41 -35.42
CA ASN A 151 43.51 -0.53 -34.25
C ASN A 151 42.56 0.68 -34.34
N LYS A 152 42.14 1.19 -33.16
CA LYS A 152 41.96 2.61 -32.77
C LYS A 152 41.60 2.60 -31.26
N ARG A 153 42.47 3.01 -30.33
CA ARG A 153 42.63 4.41 -29.83
C ARG A 153 41.31 5.20 -29.89
N GLY A 154 40.68 5.66 -28.81
CA GLY A 154 41.05 5.73 -27.39
C GLY A 154 40.91 7.17 -26.88
N THR A 155 40.27 7.38 -25.72
CA THR A 155 40.23 8.64 -24.95
C THR A 155 39.65 8.36 -23.56
N GLU A 156 40.39 8.68 -22.50
CA GLU A 156 39.90 8.75 -21.13
C GLU A 156 38.97 9.97 -20.95
N PHE A 157 38.10 9.96 -19.94
CA PHE A 157 37.64 11.17 -19.27
C PHE A 157 37.19 10.90 -17.83
N ILE A 158 37.96 11.40 -16.87
CA ILE A 158 37.61 11.45 -15.44
C ILE A 158 36.90 12.79 -15.16
N SER A 159 35.76 12.77 -14.45
CA SER A 159 35.51 13.59 -13.23
C SER A 159 34.03 13.89 -12.93
N LEU A 160 33.64 13.50 -11.70
CA LEU A 160 32.90 14.26 -10.68
C LEU A 160 31.95 15.39 -11.11
N GLY A 161 30.67 15.27 -10.72
CA GLY A 161 29.65 16.31 -10.89
C GLY A 161 28.56 16.36 -9.82
N LYS A 162 28.90 16.54 -8.53
CA LYS A 162 27.89 16.94 -7.52
C LYS A 162 27.41 18.37 -7.82
N ARG A 163 26.09 18.58 -7.95
CA ARG A 163 25.49 19.93 -7.95
C ARG A 163 24.25 20.01 -7.07
N SER A 164 24.41 20.70 -5.96
CA SER A 164 23.34 21.25 -5.14
C SER A 164 22.54 22.31 -5.93
N VAL A 165 21.23 22.36 -5.71
CA VAL A 165 20.34 23.39 -6.25
C VAL A 165 20.13 24.45 -5.18
N THR A 166 20.59 25.69 -5.44
CA THR A 166 20.36 26.82 -4.54
C THR A 166 19.11 27.60 -4.97
N LEU A 167 18.23 27.86 -4.01
CA LEU A 167 17.03 28.69 -4.16
C LEU A 167 17.38 30.15 -4.48
N ILE A 168 16.60 30.79 -5.35
CA ILE A 168 16.49 32.24 -5.43
C ILE A 168 15.01 32.62 -5.33
N ASN A 169 14.68 33.38 -4.28
CA ASN A 169 13.40 34.07 -4.15
C ASN A 169 13.33 35.25 -5.12
N ASP A 170 12.13 35.57 -5.61
CA ASP A 170 11.79 36.97 -5.83
C ASP A 170 10.31 37.24 -5.49
N GLN A 171 10.02 38.41 -4.92
CA GLN A 171 8.70 38.77 -4.41
C GLN A 171 8.07 39.91 -5.23
N SER A 172 6.79 39.79 -5.58
CA SER A 172 5.82 40.90 -5.44
C SER A 172 4.38 40.47 -5.79
N SER A 173 3.41 41.23 -5.29
CA SER A 173 1.95 41.03 -5.40
C SER A 173 1.28 42.40 -5.56
N PRO A 174 -0.07 42.51 -5.59
CA PRO A 174 -1.05 42.02 -6.57
C PRO A 174 -1.82 43.24 -7.20
N PRO A 175 -2.98 43.11 -7.90
CA PRO A 175 -4.27 42.92 -7.22
C PRO A 175 -5.41 42.19 -8.00
N ASN A 176 -5.98 41.15 -7.38
CA ASN A 176 -7.38 41.08 -6.92
C ASN A 176 -8.57 41.37 -7.90
N LYS A 177 -9.38 40.34 -8.26
CA LYS A 177 -10.82 40.15 -7.91
C LYS A 177 -11.68 39.36 -8.93
N SER A 178 -12.48 38.43 -8.38
CA SER A 178 -13.78 37.89 -8.87
C SER A 178 -13.84 37.11 -10.20
N GLY A 179 -14.65 36.05 -10.35
CA GLY A 179 -15.46 35.33 -9.36
C GLY A 179 -16.60 34.51 -9.98
N LYS A 180 -17.06 33.47 -9.24
CA LYS A 180 -18.26 32.63 -9.47
C LYS A 180 -18.20 31.65 -10.67
N GLN A 181 -18.40 30.36 -10.40
CA GLN A 181 -19.64 29.57 -10.64
C GLN A 181 -20.02 29.48 -12.14
N SER A 182 -20.38 28.33 -12.70
CA SER A 182 -20.77 27.05 -12.11
C SER A 182 -20.40 25.91 -13.10
N ASN A 183 -20.13 24.69 -12.62
CA ASN A 183 -21.04 23.54 -12.73
C ASN A 183 -21.72 23.50 -14.12
N THR A 184 -21.53 22.46 -14.95
CA THR A 184 -22.45 21.30 -14.99
C THR A 184 -22.08 20.23 -16.10
N MET A 185 -22.30 18.87 -15.99
CA MET A 185 -22.06 17.70 -16.97
C MET A 185 -23.26 16.86 -17.63
N ARG A 186 -23.26 16.34 -18.91
CA ARG A 186 -24.23 15.36 -19.61
C ARG A 186 -24.84 15.66 -21.02
N ASP A 187 -24.65 14.83 -22.06
CA ASP A 187 -25.66 13.86 -22.63
C ASP A 187 -25.81 14.02 -24.17
N ASN A 188 -26.02 12.99 -25.04
CA ASN A 188 -26.41 11.58 -24.82
C ASN A 188 -25.95 10.54 -25.90
N SER A 189 -26.07 9.25 -25.58
CA SER A 189 -26.31 8.01 -26.38
C SER A 189 -25.54 7.61 -27.67
N GLY A 190 -25.86 6.37 -28.11
CA GLY A 190 -26.07 5.91 -29.48
C GLY A 190 -24.85 5.74 -30.38
N ASN A 191 -24.59 4.61 -31.05
CA ASN A 191 -25.33 3.33 -31.08
C ASN A 191 -24.46 2.21 -31.71
N GLN A 192 -24.95 0.96 -31.72
CA GLN A 192 -24.51 -0.18 -32.56
C GLN A 192 -23.21 -0.98 -32.23
N SER A 193 -23.44 -2.05 -31.44
CA SER A 193 -23.21 -3.46 -31.82
C SER A 193 -21.81 -4.12 -31.91
N LYS A 194 -21.69 -5.20 -31.11
CA LYS A 194 -20.99 -6.48 -31.37
C LYS A 194 -19.45 -6.46 -31.53
N LYS A 195 -18.76 -6.98 -30.49
CA LYS A 195 -18.20 -8.36 -30.49
C LYS A 195 -17.72 -8.78 -29.10
N ASN A 196 -17.58 -10.09 -28.90
CA ASN A 196 -17.03 -10.69 -27.68
C ASN A 196 -15.51 -10.53 -27.61
N SER A 197 -15.00 -10.12 -26.45
CA SER A 197 -13.89 -10.81 -25.78
C SER A 197 -14.01 -10.56 -24.29
N GLY A 198 -14.22 -11.62 -23.51
CA GLY A 198 -14.30 -11.53 -22.05
C GLY A 198 -12.95 -11.88 -21.45
N TYR A 199 -12.10 -10.90 -21.17
CA TYR A 199 -10.99 -11.09 -20.25
C TYR A 199 -11.53 -11.20 -18.82
N GLN A 200 -11.92 -12.41 -18.43
CA GLN A 200 -11.98 -12.78 -17.02
C GLN A 200 -10.53 -12.96 -16.55
N SER A 201 -10.01 -11.99 -15.80
CA SER A 201 -8.79 -12.15 -15.01
C SER A 201 -9.07 -13.12 -13.85
N ASN A 202 -9.11 -14.41 -14.18
CA ASN A 202 -9.15 -15.52 -13.22
C ASN A 202 -7.78 -15.68 -12.54
N VAL A 203 -7.34 -14.67 -11.78
CA VAL A 203 -6.37 -14.87 -10.70
C VAL A 203 -7.19 -15.23 -9.47
N PRO A 204 -7.14 -16.49 -8.97
CA PRO A 204 -7.82 -16.83 -7.72
C PRO A 204 -7.23 -15.97 -6.60
N ARG A 205 -8.08 -15.20 -5.91
CA ARG A 205 -7.68 -14.30 -4.80
C ARG A 205 -6.83 -15.02 -3.74
N ASN A 206 -7.06 -16.32 -3.58
CA ASN A 206 -6.32 -17.23 -2.72
C ASN A 206 -4.81 -17.30 -3.05
N ASN A 207 -4.41 -17.27 -4.33
CA ASN A 207 -2.99 -17.39 -4.72
C ASN A 207 -2.19 -16.16 -4.26
N LEU A 208 -2.75 -14.96 -4.47
CA LEU A 208 -2.14 -13.70 -4.03
C LEU A 208 -2.00 -13.64 -2.50
N GLU A 209 -3.00 -14.10 -1.74
CA GLU A 209 -2.92 -14.19 -0.27
C GLU A 209 -1.84 -15.19 0.19
N GLU A 210 -1.59 -16.27 -0.56
CA GLU A 210 -0.54 -17.25 -0.24
C GLU A 210 0.87 -16.77 -0.59
N GLU A 211 1.07 -16.06 -1.71
CA GLU A 211 2.34 -15.44 -2.07
C GLU A 211 2.71 -14.28 -1.14
N GLN A 212 1.75 -13.40 -0.81
CA GLN A 212 1.93 -12.39 0.24
C GLN A 212 2.37 -13.02 1.56
N THR A 213 1.78 -14.17 1.93
CA THR A 213 2.19 -14.89 3.15
C THR A 213 3.63 -15.40 3.07
N ALA A 214 4.12 -15.81 1.90
CA ALA A 214 5.49 -16.30 1.73
C ALA A 214 6.54 -15.19 1.93
N TYR A 215 6.22 -13.94 1.59
CA TYR A 215 7.08 -12.77 1.80
C TYR A 215 7.24 -12.36 3.27
N LEU A 216 6.30 -12.79 4.14
CA LEU A 216 6.28 -12.45 5.57
C LEU A 216 7.22 -13.30 6.45
N LYS A 217 7.95 -14.28 5.89
CA LYS A 217 8.77 -15.26 6.64
C LYS A 217 9.79 -14.64 7.60
N ASP A 218 10.33 -13.47 7.26
CA ASP A 218 11.36 -12.79 8.08
C ASP A 218 10.80 -11.75 9.07
N GLY A 219 9.48 -11.56 9.13
CA GLY A 219 8.80 -10.56 9.96
C GLY A 219 8.81 -10.84 11.47
N LYS A 220 9.97 -11.18 12.06
CA LYS A 220 10.13 -11.62 13.46
C LYS A 220 9.57 -10.61 14.46
N SER A 221 9.81 -9.32 14.26
CA SER A 221 9.35 -8.26 15.18
C SER A 221 7.82 -8.05 15.09
N LEU A 222 7.25 -8.10 13.88
CA LEU A 222 5.79 -8.09 13.69
C LEU A 222 5.14 -9.36 14.28
N GLN A 223 5.77 -10.52 14.11
CA GLN A 223 5.29 -11.76 14.69
C GLN A 223 5.36 -11.71 16.22
N TRP A 224 6.44 -11.18 16.81
CA TRP A 224 6.53 -10.95 18.26
C TRP A 224 5.46 -9.98 18.77
N LEU A 225 5.17 -8.91 18.04
CA LEU A 225 4.10 -7.96 18.35
C LEU A 225 2.70 -8.61 18.31
N LEU A 226 2.49 -9.58 17.43
CA LEU A 226 1.18 -10.22 17.22
C LEU A 226 0.98 -11.54 17.97
N GLN A 227 1.97 -12.06 18.71
CA GLN A 227 1.81 -13.28 19.51
C GLN A 227 0.58 -13.19 20.46
N PRO A 228 -0.25 -14.25 20.55
CA PRO A 228 -0.05 -15.60 19.99
C PRO A 228 -0.54 -15.80 18.54
N HIS A 229 -1.07 -14.77 17.89
CA HIS A 229 -1.58 -14.86 16.52
C HIS A 229 -0.46 -15.02 15.50
N GLN A 230 -0.62 -15.93 14.54
CA GLN A 230 0.32 -16.12 13.44
C GLN A 230 0.15 -14.99 12.41
N LEU A 231 1.23 -14.54 11.76
CA LEU A 231 1.18 -13.51 10.71
C LEU A 231 0.14 -13.83 9.62
N LYS A 232 0.11 -15.07 9.11
CA LYS A 232 -0.88 -15.50 8.08
C LYS A 232 -2.32 -15.27 8.54
N ASP A 233 -2.61 -15.55 9.81
CA ASP A 233 -3.96 -15.40 10.35
C ASP A 233 -4.32 -13.93 10.61
N PHE A 234 -3.33 -13.11 11.00
CA PHE A 234 -3.49 -11.66 11.13
C PHE A 234 -3.88 -11.01 9.80
N PHE A 235 -3.07 -11.15 8.75
CA PHE A 235 -3.33 -10.51 7.45
C PHE A 235 -4.60 -11.04 6.77
N ARG A 236 -4.88 -12.34 6.88
CA ARG A 236 -6.11 -12.93 6.34
C ARG A 236 -7.37 -12.43 7.05
N THR A 237 -7.32 -12.20 8.37
CA THR A 237 -8.52 -12.08 9.22
C THR A 237 -8.76 -10.68 9.81
N TYR A 238 -7.72 -9.86 9.99
CA TYR A 238 -7.77 -8.61 10.75
C TYR A 238 -7.30 -7.40 9.94
N TRP A 239 -6.17 -7.52 9.23
CA TRP A 239 -5.61 -6.43 8.40
C TRP A 239 -6.66 -5.84 7.45
N GLU A 240 -6.83 -4.51 7.49
CA GLU A 240 -7.84 -3.74 6.75
C GLU A 240 -9.30 -4.23 6.91
N LYS A 241 -9.60 -5.06 7.92
CA LYS A 241 -10.89 -5.77 8.06
C LYS A 241 -11.58 -5.54 9.40
N LYS A 242 -10.87 -5.70 10.52
CA LYS A 242 -11.43 -5.55 11.87
C LYS A 242 -10.35 -5.42 12.96
N PRO A 243 -10.67 -4.82 14.12
CA PRO A 243 -9.75 -4.72 15.23
C PRO A 243 -9.33 -6.06 15.84
N LEU A 244 -8.15 -6.07 16.46
CA LEU A 244 -7.58 -7.17 17.22
C LEU A 244 -7.10 -6.65 18.59
N LEU A 245 -7.61 -7.25 19.67
CA LEU A 245 -7.14 -7.02 21.03
C LEU A 245 -6.32 -8.24 21.49
N ILE A 246 -5.06 -8.02 21.84
CA ILE A 246 -4.16 -9.02 22.41
C ILE A 246 -3.91 -8.64 23.87
N LYS A 247 -4.46 -9.46 24.78
CA LYS A 247 -4.18 -9.34 26.21
C LYS A 247 -2.93 -10.12 26.59
N ARG A 248 -1.93 -9.45 27.18
CA ARG A 248 -0.70 -10.09 27.66
C ARG A 248 -0.68 -10.18 29.18
N ASN A 249 0.01 -11.20 29.70
CA ASN A 249 0.32 -11.30 31.12
C ASN A 249 1.76 -10.83 31.33
N ILE A 250 1.94 -9.78 32.13
CA ILE A 250 3.24 -9.15 32.45
C ILE A 250 4.24 -10.16 33.02
N ALA A 251 3.76 -11.20 33.72
CA ALA A 251 4.63 -12.27 34.23
C ALA A 251 5.38 -13.05 33.13
N ASN A 252 4.89 -13.02 31.88
CA ASN A 252 5.43 -13.78 30.74
C ASN A 252 6.26 -12.90 29.79
N SER A 253 7.24 -12.18 30.36
CA SER A 253 8.35 -11.46 29.69
C SER A 253 8.03 -10.41 28.60
N ASN A 254 6.77 -10.10 28.34
CA ASN A 254 6.34 -9.12 27.34
C ASN A 254 6.09 -7.72 27.93
N ASP A 255 7.00 -7.26 28.76
CA ASP A 255 7.03 -5.88 29.24
C ASP A 255 7.63 -4.96 28.16
N TYR A 256 6.78 -4.15 27.53
CA TYR A 256 7.21 -3.19 26.52
C TYR A 256 8.09 -2.06 27.08
N SER A 257 7.94 -1.70 28.35
CA SER A 257 8.83 -0.71 28.99
C SER A 257 10.26 -1.23 28.97
N ARG A 258 10.47 -2.48 29.39
CA ARG A 258 11.78 -3.15 29.30
C ARG A 258 12.24 -3.40 27.87
N ALA A 259 11.35 -3.83 26.97
CA ALA A 259 11.73 -4.15 25.58
C ALA A 259 12.19 -2.93 24.79
N PHE A 260 11.61 -1.76 25.06
CA PHE A 260 11.98 -0.50 24.40
C PHE A 260 12.84 0.43 25.27
N ASN A 261 13.20 0.05 26.51
CA ASN A 261 13.80 0.97 27.49
C ASN A 261 13.03 2.29 27.63
N LEU A 262 11.69 2.20 27.58
CA LEU A 262 10.77 3.31 27.44
C LEU A 262 9.92 3.44 28.70
N SER A 263 9.98 4.60 29.34
CA SER A 263 9.26 4.91 30.58
C SER A 263 8.87 6.39 30.59
N THR A 264 8.05 6.81 31.55
CA THR A 264 7.79 8.25 31.78
C THR A 264 9.08 9.00 32.13
N ALA A 265 10.05 8.35 32.79
CA ALA A 265 11.38 8.94 33.02
C ALA A 265 12.20 9.09 31.72
N THR A 266 12.08 8.15 30.77
CA THR A 266 12.67 8.28 29.43
C THR A 266 12.08 9.48 28.68
N VAL A 267 10.77 9.73 28.83
CA VAL A 267 10.09 10.88 28.22
C VAL A 267 10.59 12.22 28.79
N ASP A 268 10.79 12.30 30.12
CA ASP A 268 11.37 13.48 30.77
C ASP A 268 12.82 13.74 30.32
N GLN A 269 13.66 12.70 30.29
CA GLN A 269 15.04 12.81 29.82
C GLN A 269 15.12 13.28 28.37
N VAL A 270 14.29 12.73 27.47
CA VAL A 270 14.18 13.15 26.07
C VAL A 270 13.77 14.62 25.95
N LEU A 271 12.85 15.09 26.79
CA LEU A 271 12.39 16.48 26.81
C LEU A 271 13.44 17.46 27.38
N ALA A 272 14.28 17.00 28.32
CA ALA A 272 15.37 17.78 28.88
C ALA A 272 16.57 17.91 27.93
N ASP A 273 17.02 16.79 27.35
CA ASP A 273 18.24 16.71 26.55
C ASP A 273 18.08 17.31 25.14
N ASN A 274 16.87 17.26 24.57
CA ASN A 274 16.63 17.65 23.18
C ASN A 274 15.99 19.03 23.03
N ALA A 275 16.23 19.67 21.90
CA ALA A 275 15.57 20.92 21.50
C ALA A 275 14.19 20.63 20.91
N LEU A 276 13.25 20.14 21.72
CA LEU A 276 11.87 19.88 21.29
C LEU A 276 11.03 21.16 21.27
N PHE A 277 10.03 21.19 20.39
CA PHE A 277 9.22 22.38 20.12
C PHE A 277 7.74 21.99 20.09
N PHE A 278 6.90 22.88 20.60
CA PHE A 278 5.46 22.68 20.52
C PHE A 278 4.97 22.67 19.07
N THR A 279 3.90 21.93 18.78
CA THR A 279 3.30 21.73 17.44
C THR A 279 4.18 20.96 16.44
N LYS A 280 5.51 21.07 16.48
CA LYS A 280 6.42 20.26 15.65
C LYS A 280 6.71 18.89 16.26
N HIS A 281 7.07 18.85 17.55
CA HIS A 281 7.51 17.63 18.23
C HIS A 281 6.61 17.24 19.41
N VAL A 282 5.96 18.22 20.07
CA VAL A 282 5.12 17.99 21.26
C VAL A 282 3.80 18.73 21.11
N ASP A 283 2.68 18.06 21.38
CA ASP A 283 1.37 18.67 21.59
C ASP A 283 0.87 18.47 23.01
N ILE A 284 0.15 19.45 23.51
CA ILE A 284 -0.57 19.40 24.78
C ILE A 284 -2.07 19.50 24.48
N THR A 285 -2.85 18.52 24.94
CA THR A 285 -4.27 18.41 24.59
C THR A 285 -5.15 18.01 25.77
N SER A 286 -6.40 18.47 25.76
CA SER A 286 -7.43 18.02 26.70
C SER A 286 -8.72 17.69 25.95
N TYR A 287 -9.54 16.81 26.54
CA TYR A 287 -10.92 16.58 26.16
C TYR A 287 -11.81 16.61 27.40
N THR A 288 -12.58 17.68 27.55
CA THR A 288 -13.45 17.93 28.70
C THR A 288 -14.80 18.43 28.21
N ASN A 289 -15.88 17.96 28.84
CA ASN A 289 -17.26 18.37 28.53
C ASN A 289 -17.64 18.28 27.03
N GLY A 290 -17.07 17.32 26.29
CA GLY A 290 -17.31 17.13 24.85
C GLY A 290 -16.45 17.98 23.91
N VAL A 291 -15.55 18.83 24.43
CA VAL A 291 -14.71 19.75 23.65
C VAL A 291 -13.24 19.31 23.72
N ARG A 292 -12.54 19.30 22.57
CA ARG A 292 -11.11 18.97 22.47
C ARG A 292 -10.25 20.20 22.19
N GLU A 293 -9.34 20.51 23.09
CA GLU A 293 -8.52 21.74 23.04
C GLU A 293 -7.03 21.43 22.82
N THR A 294 -6.30 22.36 22.19
CA THR A 294 -4.84 22.36 22.08
C THR A 294 -4.31 23.48 22.96
N HIS A 295 -3.34 23.18 23.82
CA HIS A 295 -2.77 24.15 24.78
C HIS A 295 -1.33 24.57 24.44
N ASN A 296 -0.84 24.17 23.26
CA ASN A 296 0.52 24.46 22.77
C ASN A 296 0.86 25.96 22.87
N PRO A 297 1.86 26.33 23.69
CA PRO A 297 2.55 27.61 23.57
C PRO A 297 3.34 27.70 22.26
N GLU A 298 3.82 28.91 21.95
CA GLU A 298 4.85 29.06 20.92
C GLU A 298 6.25 28.66 21.46
N GLY A 299 7.10 28.12 20.58
CA GLY A 299 8.51 27.88 20.89
C GLY A 299 8.84 26.52 21.52
N ARG A 300 9.87 26.50 22.38
CA ARG A 300 10.49 25.27 22.90
C ARG A 300 9.61 24.60 23.97
N ALA A 301 9.39 23.30 23.82
CA ALA A 301 8.76 22.47 24.84
C ALA A 301 9.77 22.17 25.96
N LEU A 302 9.77 23.00 27.01
CA LEU A 302 10.63 22.80 28.19
C LEU A 302 9.90 21.96 29.26
N PRO A 303 10.62 21.08 30.01
CA PRO A 303 10.00 20.21 31.02
C PRO A 303 9.06 20.92 32.00
N HIS A 304 9.46 22.07 32.55
CA HIS A 304 8.63 22.79 33.52
C HIS A 304 7.28 23.27 32.94
N ILE A 305 7.22 23.57 31.63
CA ILE A 305 5.97 24.00 30.96
C ILE A 305 5.08 22.78 30.70
N VAL A 306 5.67 21.72 30.11
CA VAL A 306 4.95 20.48 29.78
C VAL A 306 4.38 19.82 31.03
N TRP A 307 5.17 19.76 32.11
CA TRP A 307 4.74 19.14 33.37
C TRP A 307 3.75 19.99 34.16
N ASP A 308 3.79 21.33 34.04
CA ASP A 308 2.74 22.17 34.62
C ASP A 308 1.41 22.03 33.86
N MET A 309 1.43 21.78 32.55
CA MET A 309 0.20 21.43 31.82
C MET A 309 -0.30 20.01 32.12
N TYR A 310 0.61 19.04 32.25
CA TYR A 310 0.29 17.65 32.58
C TYR A 310 -0.40 17.50 33.95
N ARG A 311 0.13 18.15 35.00
CA ARG A 311 -0.50 18.16 36.34
C ARG A 311 -1.87 18.85 36.36
N ASN A 312 -2.15 19.73 35.38
CA ASN A 312 -3.44 20.36 35.17
C ASN A 312 -4.39 19.51 34.27
N GLY A 313 -4.09 18.21 34.10
CA GLY A 313 -4.96 17.23 33.46
C GLY A 313 -4.77 17.05 31.96
N CYS A 314 -3.87 17.81 31.33
CA CYS A 314 -3.61 17.71 29.89
C CYS A 314 -2.80 16.45 29.56
N SER A 315 -3.11 15.83 28.41
CA SER A 315 -2.24 14.82 27.80
C SER A 315 -1.10 15.47 27.04
N VAL A 316 0.06 14.80 27.05
CA VAL A 316 1.22 15.14 26.24
C VAL A 316 1.31 14.11 25.10
N ARG A 317 1.37 14.59 23.85
CA ARG A 317 1.63 13.78 22.65
C ARG A 317 3.01 14.16 22.10
N PHE A 318 3.90 13.18 21.97
CA PHE A 318 5.15 13.34 21.22
C PHE A 318 4.93 12.83 19.79
N LEU A 319 5.19 13.71 18.84
CA LEU A 319 5.22 13.44 17.41
C LEU A 319 6.62 12.94 17.03
N ASN A 320 6.70 11.98 16.10
CA ASN A 320 7.98 11.46 15.59
C ASN A 320 9.02 11.05 16.67
N PRO A 321 8.65 10.35 17.77
CA PRO A 321 9.57 10.07 18.86
C PRO A 321 10.73 9.15 18.44
N GLN A 322 10.64 8.46 17.29
CA GLN A 322 11.76 7.72 16.69
C GLN A 322 12.99 8.61 16.39
N ALA A 323 12.84 9.92 16.18
CA ALA A 323 13.97 10.82 16.00
C ALA A 323 14.83 11.01 17.27
N PHE A 324 14.27 10.72 18.45
CA PHE A 324 14.93 10.92 19.75
C PHE A 324 15.06 9.64 20.57
N ILE A 325 14.30 8.58 20.24
CA ILE A 325 14.23 7.32 20.99
C ILE A 325 14.63 6.16 20.07
N THR A 326 15.89 5.75 20.17
CA THR A 326 16.53 4.73 19.33
C THR A 326 15.79 3.39 19.27
N SER A 327 15.12 2.99 20.36
CA SER A 327 14.33 1.75 20.40
C SER A 327 13.03 1.84 19.59
N ILE A 328 12.43 3.03 19.48
CA ILE A 328 11.29 3.30 18.61
C ILE A 328 11.74 3.32 17.15
N HIS A 329 12.87 3.98 16.83
CA HIS A 329 13.47 3.91 15.49
C HIS A 329 13.73 2.46 15.07
N LYS A 330 14.34 1.66 15.95
CA LYS A 330 14.57 0.23 15.71
C LYS A 330 13.28 -0.51 15.35
N ILE A 331 12.24 -0.46 16.19
CA ILE A 331 11.01 -1.24 15.92
C ILE A 331 10.26 -0.71 14.69
N SER A 332 10.18 0.60 14.48
CA SER A 332 9.61 1.17 13.26
C SER A 332 10.35 0.68 12.01
N SER A 333 11.69 0.75 12.02
CA SER A 333 12.53 0.30 10.90
C SER A 333 12.43 -1.21 10.63
N GLU A 334 12.35 -2.04 11.67
CA GLU A 334 12.14 -3.50 11.55
C GLU A 334 10.75 -3.85 11.00
N LEU A 335 9.72 -3.05 11.29
CA LEU A 335 8.36 -3.25 10.78
C LEU A 335 8.16 -2.70 9.36
N GLN A 336 8.94 -1.68 8.98
CA GLN A 336 8.90 -1.01 7.67
C GLN A 336 9.09 -1.99 6.51
N ASP A 337 9.92 -3.01 6.70
CA ASP A 337 10.15 -4.11 5.74
C ASP A 337 8.88 -4.84 5.29
N LYS A 338 7.85 -4.90 6.14
CA LYS A 338 6.61 -5.64 5.87
C LYS A 338 5.37 -4.76 5.72
N LEU A 339 5.41 -3.50 6.16
CA LEU A 339 4.25 -2.61 6.21
C LEU A 339 4.40 -1.32 5.38
N GLY A 340 5.57 -1.07 4.77
CA GLY A 340 5.97 0.27 4.31
C GLY A 340 6.22 1.21 5.50
N PHE A 341 6.46 2.50 5.26
CA PHE A 341 6.73 3.50 6.32
C PHE A 341 5.93 3.30 7.62
N VAL A 342 6.64 3.17 8.74
CA VAL A 342 6.05 3.01 10.08
C VAL A 342 6.40 4.22 10.95
N GLY A 343 5.49 5.19 10.95
CA GLY A 343 5.52 6.29 11.91
C GLY A 343 5.20 5.82 13.34
N CYS A 344 5.46 6.68 14.31
CA CYS A 344 5.07 6.50 15.69
C CYS A 344 4.55 7.82 16.28
N ASN A 345 3.57 7.73 17.17
CA ASN A 345 3.24 8.78 18.13
C ASN A 345 3.28 8.19 19.55
N LEU A 346 3.75 8.96 20.52
CA LEU A 346 3.77 8.58 21.93
C LEU A 346 2.79 9.46 22.70
N TYR A 347 2.00 8.86 23.60
CA TYR A 347 0.93 9.54 24.33
C TYR A 347 1.04 9.26 25.83
N LEU A 348 1.24 10.32 26.60
CA LEU A 348 1.27 10.33 28.06
C LEU A 348 0.06 11.10 28.60
N THR A 349 -0.83 10.43 29.32
CA THR A 349 -2.08 11.02 29.85
C THR A 349 -2.11 10.86 31.38
N PRO A 350 -2.41 11.92 32.15
CA PRO A 350 -2.49 11.86 33.61
C PRO A 350 -3.74 11.09 34.06
N ALA A 351 -3.80 10.70 35.33
CA ALA A 351 -4.94 9.93 35.88
C ALA A 351 -6.29 10.65 35.72
N GLY A 352 -7.36 9.89 35.47
CA GLY A 352 -8.74 10.36 35.38
C GLY A 352 -9.11 11.23 34.18
N SER A 353 -8.19 11.50 33.25
CA SER A 353 -8.33 12.48 32.17
C SER A 353 -8.41 11.85 30.77
N GLN A 354 -8.84 12.66 29.79
CA GLN A 354 -8.91 12.29 28.37
C GLN A 354 -8.24 13.41 27.57
N GLY A 355 -7.37 13.05 26.63
CA GLY A 355 -6.63 14.02 25.79
C GLY A 355 -7.29 14.35 24.46
N PHE A 356 -8.10 13.43 23.93
CA PHE A 356 -8.61 13.48 22.56
C PHE A 356 -10.10 13.11 22.52
N ALA A 357 -10.85 13.77 21.64
CA ALA A 357 -12.22 13.40 21.31
C ALA A 357 -12.25 12.06 20.55
N PRO A 358 -13.42 11.42 20.40
CA PRO A 358 -13.60 10.33 19.45
C PRO A 358 -13.25 10.75 18.02
N HIS A 359 -12.45 9.95 17.32
CA HIS A 359 -12.07 10.18 15.92
C HIS A 359 -11.64 8.86 15.25
N TYR A 360 -11.49 8.85 13.93
CA TYR A 360 -10.74 7.83 13.20
C TYR A 360 -9.57 8.47 12.46
N ASP A 361 -8.49 7.69 12.27
CA ASP A 361 -7.33 8.10 11.48
C ASP A 361 -7.35 7.50 10.07
N ASP A 362 -6.41 7.94 9.24
CA ASP A 362 -6.09 7.45 7.87
C ASP A 362 -4.96 6.41 7.83
N ILE A 363 -4.58 5.85 8.98
CA ILE A 363 -3.49 4.87 9.13
C ILE A 363 -3.95 3.55 9.78
N GLU A 364 -3.24 2.48 9.49
CA GLU A 364 -3.40 1.21 10.21
C GLU A 364 -2.65 1.32 11.54
N ALA A 365 -3.37 1.24 12.66
CA ALA A 365 -2.85 1.56 14.00
C ALA A 365 -2.52 0.31 14.82
N PHE A 366 -1.34 0.29 15.45
CA PHE A 366 -0.97 -0.64 16.51
C PHE A 366 -0.66 0.13 17.80
N VAL A 367 -1.58 0.10 18.75
CA VAL A 367 -1.43 0.67 20.09
C VAL A 367 -0.73 -0.34 21.00
N LEU A 368 0.41 0.04 21.58
CA LEU A 368 1.19 -0.75 22.55
C LEU A 368 1.19 -0.02 23.89
N GLN A 369 0.58 -0.63 24.92
CA GLN A 369 0.53 -0.03 26.26
C GLN A 369 1.87 -0.25 26.99
N ILE A 370 2.51 0.84 27.43
CA ILE A 370 3.85 0.83 28.04
C ILE A 370 3.77 0.95 29.57
N GLU A 371 3.04 1.93 30.10
CA GLU A 371 2.85 2.12 31.55
C GLU A 371 1.39 2.41 31.90
N GLY A 372 1.03 2.08 33.15
CA GLY A 372 -0.29 2.31 33.74
C GLY A 372 -1.43 1.74 32.90
N SER A 373 -2.62 2.33 32.97
CA SER A 373 -3.79 1.80 32.24
C SER A 373 -4.71 2.84 31.64
N LYS A 374 -5.36 2.43 30.54
CA LYS A 374 -6.25 3.30 29.76
C LYS A 374 -7.48 2.53 29.33
N HIS A 375 -8.66 3.09 29.57
CA HIS A 375 -9.93 2.59 29.07
C HIS A 375 -10.10 3.01 27.61
N TRP A 376 -10.03 2.04 26.70
CA TRP A 376 -10.21 2.19 25.27
C TRP A 376 -11.60 1.74 24.83
N LYS A 377 -12.20 2.55 23.95
CA LYS A 377 -13.38 2.18 23.17
C LYS A 377 -13.05 2.28 21.69
N VAL A 378 -13.36 1.24 20.93
CA VAL A 378 -13.25 1.19 19.46
C VAL A 378 -14.61 0.82 18.88
N TYR A 379 -15.01 1.51 17.83
CA TYR A 379 -16.30 1.43 17.17
C TYR A 379 -16.08 1.08 15.69
N ALA A 380 -17.05 0.42 15.07
CA ALA A 380 -17.01 0.22 13.61
C ALA A 380 -17.11 1.57 12.86
N PRO A 381 -16.65 1.64 11.59
CA PRO A 381 -16.93 2.78 10.71
C PRO A 381 -18.41 3.19 10.74
N LEU A 382 -18.67 4.50 10.80
CA LEU A 382 -20.03 5.04 10.94
C LEU A 382 -20.88 4.80 9.68
N SER A 383 -20.24 4.71 8.52
CA SER A 383 -20.85 4.38 7.23
C SER A 383 -19.90 3.54 6.34
N GLU A 384 -20.42 3.02 5.23
CA GLU A 384 -19.61 2.34 4.21
C GLU A 384 -18.55 3.29 3.61
N SER A 385 -18.86 4.59 3.49
CA SER A 385 -17.90 5.62 3.04
C SER A 385 -16.81 5.97 4.07
N ASP A 386 -16.99 5.61 5.34
CA ASP A 386 -15.96 5.76 6.39
C ASP A 386 -15.12 4.49 6.56
N THR A 387 -15.29 3.48 5.69
CA THR A 387 -14.50 2.25 5.70
C THR A 387 -13.24 2.42 4.86
N LEU A 388 -12.07 2.21 5.46
CA LEU A 388 -10.75 2.42 4.86
C LEU A 388 -10.55 3.83 4.22
N PRO A 389 -10.86 4.93 4.95
CA PRO A 389 -10.75 6.29 4.45
C PRO A 389 -9.30 6.65 4.11
N ARG A 390 -9.13 7.63 3.23
CA ARG A 390 -7.82 8.21 2.85
C ARG A 390 -7.38 9.40 3.74
N TYR A 391 -8.24 9.86 4.64
CA TYR A 391 -8.04 11.06 5.44
C TYR A 391 -8.69 10.89 6.82
N SER A 392 -8.03 11.37 7.88
CA SER A 392 -8.58 11.32 9.25
C SER A 392 -9.89 12.08 9.39
N SER A 393 -10.71 11.68 10.37
CA SER A 393 -11.97 12.33 10.67
C SER A 393 -11.76 13.70 11.34
N LYS A 394 -12.85 14.46 11.45
CA LYS A 394 -12.95 15.51 12.47
C LYS A 394 -13.17 14.87 13.85
N ASN A 395 -12.99 15.66 14.91
CA ASN A 395 -13.48 15.27 16.24
C ASN A 395 -14.99 15.01 16.18
N LEU A 396 -15.43 13.85 16.67
CA LEU A 396 -16.83 13.43 16.73
C LEU A 396 -17.39 13.66 18.15
N SER A 397 -18.71 13.72 18.27
CA SER A 397 -19.40 13.73 19.55
C SER A 397 -19.82 12.32 19.97
N GLU A 398 -19.99 12.06 21.28
CA GLU A 398 -20.53 10.79 21.78
C GLU A 398 -21.93 10.47 21.20
N SER A 399 -22.70 11.48 20.81
CA SER A 399 -24.01 11.32 20.15
C SER A 399 -23.92 10.81 18.70
N ASP A 400 -22.75 10.91 18.05
CA ASP A 400 -22.52 10.37 16.70
C ASP A 400 -22.18 8.86 16.73
N LEU A 401 -21.95 8.29 17.92
CA LEU A 401 -21.37 6.96 18.07
C LEU A 401 -22.43 5.87 18.34
N GLY A 402 -22.23 4.72 17.71
CA GLY A 402 -22.93 3.48 18.05
C GLY A 402 -22.37 2.79 19.31
N PRO A 403 -22.78 1.56 19.62
CA PRO A 403 -22.12 0.77 20.66
C PRO A 403 -20.67 0.42 20.26
N PRO A 404 -19.70 0.45 21.19
CA PRO A 404 -18.33 0.04 20.90
C PRO A 404 -18.27 -1.47 20.61
N ILE A 405 -17.41 -1.85 19.66
CA ILE A 405 -17.11 -3.24 19.31
C ILE A 405 -15.94 -3.81 20.13
N ILE A 406 -15.10 -2.92 20.69
CA ILE A 406 -14.16 -3.22 21.78
C ILE A 406 -14.36 -2.13 22.83
N ASP A 407 -14.58 -2.54 24.07
CA ASP A 407 -14.60 -1.70 25.27
C ASP A 407 -13.74 -2.43 26.32
N CYS A 408 -12.54 -1.91 26.61
CA CYS A 408 -11.59 -2.60 27.48
C CYS A 408 -10.55 -1.66 28.11
N VAL A 409 -10.01 -2.04 29.28
CA VAL A 409 -8.86 -1.36 29.89
C VAL A 409 -7.57 -2.05 29.42
N LEU A 410 -6.70 -1.32 28.71
CA LEU A 410 -5.35 -1.80 28.37
C LEU A 410 -4.40 -1.65 29.57
N LYS A 411 -3.51 -2.63 29.75
CA LYS A 411 -2.46 -2.69 30.77
C LYS A 411 -1.09 -2.94 30.12
N PRO A 412 0.05 -2.69 30.80
CA PRO A 412 1.37 -2.81 30.19
C PRO A 412 1.59 -4.17 29.51
N GLY A 413 2.09 -4.15 28.27
CA GLY A 413 2.22 -5.33 27.42
C GLY A 413 1.02 -5.64 26.54
N ASP A 414 -0.16 -5.06 26.76
CA ASP A 414 -1.31 -5.26 25.87
C ASP A 414 -1.08 -4.58 24.51
N VAL A 415 -1.64 -5.19 23.45
CA VAL A 415 -1.67 -4.63 22.09
C VAL A 415 -3.12 -4.49 21.62
N LEU A 416 -3.44 -3.36 21.00
CA LEU A 416 -4.70 -3.11 20.32
C LEU A 416 -4.41 -2.64 18.89
N TYR A 417 -4.77 -3.46 17.90
CA TYR A 417 -4.73 -3.11 16.49
C TYR A 417 -6.14 -2.73 16.00
N PHE A 418 -6.23 -1.73 15.12
CA PHE A 418 -7.44 -1.43 14.35
C PHE A 418 -7.11 -0.81 12.98
N PRO A 419 -7.91 -1.12 11.93
CA PRO A 419 -7.78 -0.45 10.64
C PRO A 419 -8.15 1.03 10.66
N ARG A 420 -7.69 1.77 9.66
CA ARG A 420 -8.14 3.15 9.41
C ARG A 420 -9.67 3.21 9.21
N GLY A 421 -10.29 4.30 9.67
CA GLY A 421 -11.76 4.46 9.69
C GLY A 421 -12.48 3.85 10.90
N PHE A 422 -11.82 3.05 11.73
CA PHE A 422 -12.41 2.63 13.01
C PHE A 422 -12.31 3.77 14.02
N VAL A 423 -13.47 4.32 14.41
CA VAL A 423 -13.54 5.38 15.42
C VAL A 423 -13.05 4.82 16.75
N HIS A 424 -12.23 5.59 17.46
CA HIS A 424 -11.71 5.21 18.76
C HIS A 424 -11.63 6.41 19.72
N GLN A 425 -11.62 6.11 21.02
CA GLN A 425 -11.28 7.07 22.08
C GLN A 425 -10.68 6.33 23.28
N ALA A 426 -9.88 7.05 24.08
CA ALA A 426 -9.18 6.49 25.22
C ALA A 426 -9.08 7.47 26.41
N LYS A 427 -9.58 7.05 27.57
CA LYS A 427 -9.54 7.79 28.84
C LYS A 427 -8.70 7.03 29.88
N THR A 428 -7.92 7.70 30.71
CA THR A 428 -7.21 7.04 31.81
C THR A 428 -8.14 6.58 32.94
N THR A 429 -7.65 5.63 33.70
CA THR A 429 -8.27 5.07 34.91
C THR A 429 -7.91 5.95 36.12
N ASP A 430 -7.74 5.36 37.30
CA ASP A 430 -7.20 5.97 38.50
C ASP A 430 -5.66 6.13 38.49
N GLU A 431 -4.97 5.57 37.50
CA GLU A 431 -3.54 5.74 37.22
C GLU A 431 -3.28 6.49 35.91
N HIS A 432 -2.03 6.92 35.67
CA HIS A 432 -1.63 7.51 34.38
C HIS A 432 -1.60 6.45 33.28
N SER A 433 -1.35 6.87 32.04
CA SER A 433 -1.03 5.95 30.96
C SER A 433 0.04 6.51 30.03
N LEU A 434 1.03 5.67 29.75
CA LEU A 434 1.95 5.82 28.63
C LEU A 434 1.65 4.73 27.60
N HIS A 435 1.42 5.11 26.34
CA HIS A 435 1.38 4.17 25.22
C HIS A 435 2.07 4.77 23.99
N ILE A 436 2.48 3.90 23.08
CA ILE A 436 2.87 4.29 21.71
C ILE A 436 1.85 3.75 20.71
N THR A 437 1.63 4.50 19.65
CA THR A 437 0.86 4.06 18.48
C THR A 437 1.81 4.01 17.30
N LEU A 438 2.12 2.80 16.83
CA LEU A 438 2.82 2.57 15.57
C LEU A 438 1.78 2.67 14.44
N SER A 439 2.06 3.50 13.45
CA SER A 439 1.13 3.86 12.37
C SER A 439 1.74 3.51 11.01
N ALA A 440 1.02 2.73 10.21
CA ALA A 440 1.49 2.29 8.89
C ALA A 440 0.43 2.52 7.80
N TYR A 441 0.82 2.28 6.54
CA TYR A 441 -0.10 2.21 5.39
C TYR A 441 -0.83 3.52 5.02
N GLN A 442 -0.21 4.67 5.30
CA GLN A 442 -0.73 5.97 4.87
C GLN A 442 -0.51 6.19 3.36
N SER A 443 -1.58 6.52 2.64
CA SER A 443 -1.55 6.79 1.19
C SER A 443 -0.90 5.66 0.36
N THR A 444 -1.26 4.41 0.68
CA THR A 444 -0.81 3.18 -0.02
C THR A 444 -1.96 2.39 -0.67
N ALA A 445 -3.14 2.99 -0.82
CA ALA A 445 -4.26 2.34 -1.50
C ALA A 445 -4.06 2.34 -3.02
N TYR A 446 -4.79 1.47 -3.73
CA TYR A 446 -4.73 1.38 -5.21
C TYR A 446 -4.94 2.72 -5.92
N VAL A 447 -5.75 3.61 -5.35
CA VAL A 447 -5.98 4.96 -5.91
C VAL A 447 -4.76 5.88 -5.76
N ASP A 448 -3.95 5.73 -4.71
CA ASP A 448 -2.72 6.50 -4.53
C ASP A 448 -1.68 6.11 -5.61
N VAL A 449 -1.63 4.81 -5.97
CA VAL A 449 -0.85 4.33 -7.13
C VAL A 449 -1.35 4.99 -8.40
N PHE A 450 -2.65 4.90 -8.71
CA PHE A 450 -3.21 5.48 -9.93
C PHE A 450 -3.01 7.00 -10.02
N GLU A 451 -3.23 7.75 -8.95
CA GLU A 451 -3.01 9.20 -8.91
C GLU A 451 -1.55 9.58 -9.16
N LYS A 452 -0.59 8.77 -8.68
CA LYS A 452 0.84 8.98 -8.91
C LYS A 452 1.28 8.65 -10.34
N VAL A 453 0.81 7.54 -10.92
CA VAL A 453 1.40 6.98 -12.16
C VAL A 453 0.67 7.39 -13.44
N LEU A 454 -0.64 7.65 -13.38
CA LEU A 454 -1.43 8.00 -14.56
C LEU A 454 -0.90 9.24 -15.32
N PRO A 455 -0.37 10.31 -14.69
CA PRO A 455 0.22 11.43 -15.41
C PRO A 455 1.40 11.01 -16.30
N SER A 456 2.30 10.15 -15.80
CA SER A 456 3.45 9.62 -16.55
C SER A 456 2.98 8.74 -17.71
N VAL A 457 2.07 7.79 -17.43
CA VAL A 457 1.50 6.87 -18.44
C VAL A 457 0.77 7.65 -19.54
N LEU A 458 0.05 8.72 -19.21
CA LEU A 458 -0.61 9.59 -20.20
C LEU A 458 0.41 10.34 -21.07
N LYS A 459 1.48 10.90 -20.48
CA LYS A 459 2.58 11.56 -21.23
C LYS A 459 3.23 10.59 -22.23
N GLU A 460 3.53 9.37 -21.79
CA GLU A 460 4.14 8.33 -22.61
C GLU A 460 3.18 7.82 -23.70
N THR A 461 1.94 7.50 -23.35
CA THR A 461 0.92 7.03 -24.31
C THR A 461 0.66 8.09 -25.38
N ALA A 462 0.64 9.38 -25.00
CA ALA A 462 0.51 10.49 -25.93
C ALA A 462 1.75 10.70 -26.82
N SER A 463 2.96 10.30 -26.41
CA SER A 463 4.15 10.34 -27.28
C SER A 463 4.13 9.18 -28.30
N LYS A 464 3.67 8.00 -27.90
CA LYS A 464 3.63 6.79 -28.75
C LYS A 464 2.42 6.73 -29.68
N SER A 465 1.25 7.23 -29.28
CA SER A 465 -0.02 7.03 -30.01
C SER A 465 -0.62 8.31 -30.60
N LEU A 466 -0.81 8.34 -31.92
CA LEU A 466 -1.52 9.43 -32.61
C LEU A 466 -2.98 9.58 -32.12
N LYS A 467 -3.66 8.46 -31.78
CA LYS A 467 -5.05 8.43 -31.31
C LYS A 467 -5.26 9.29 -30.05
N PHE A 468 -4.23 9.43 -29.22
CA PHE A 468 -4.23 10.28 -28.01
C PHE A 468 -3.84 11.74 -28.27
N ARG A 469 -3.28 12.04 -29.46
CA ARG A 469 -2.94 13.40 -29.92
C ARG A 469 -4.03 14.02 -30.81
N GLU A 470 -5.02 13.24 -31.24
CA GLU A 470 -6.16 13.74 -32.01
C GLU A 470 -6.96 14.80 -31.23
N GLY A 471 -7.35 15.88 -31.92
CA GLY A 471 -8.19 16.92 -31.34
C GLY A 471 -9.59 16.41 -30.97
N LEU A 472 -10.19 16.99 -29.92
CA LEU A 472 -11.57 16.72 -29.55
C LEU A 472 -12.56 17.21 -30.63
N PRO A 473 -13.73 16.58 -30.80
CA PRO A 473 -14.76 17.06 -31.71
C PRO A 473 -15.19 18.49 -31.35
N LEU A 474 -15.18 19.41 -32.32
CA LEU A 474 -15.34 20.86 -32.10
C LEU A 474 -16.56 21.25 -31.24
N ASN A 475 -17.64 20.47 -31.28
CA ASN A 475 -18.89 20.73 -30.55
C ASN A 475 -19.05 19.89 -29.26
N TYR A 476 -17.96 19.36 -28.67
CA TYR A 476 -18.04 18.51 -27.47
C TYR A 476 -18.76 19.19 -26.29
N THR A 477 -18.58 20.51 -26.10
CA THR A 477 -19.26 21.34 -25.09
C THR A 477 -20.76 21.51 -25.32
N HIS A 478 -21.27 21.17 -26.51
CA HIS A 478 -22.71 21.10 -26.81
C HIS A 478 -23.33 19.74 -26.45
N THR A 479 -22.48 18.70 -26.34
CA THR A 479 -22.87 17.29 -26.09
C THR A 479 -22.53 16.84 -24.65
N PHE A 480 -21.72 17.59 -23.90
CA PHE A 480 -21.33 17.28 -22.53
C PHE A 480 -21.53 18.52 -21.62
N GLY A 481 -22.61 18.56 -20.84
CA GLY A 481 -22.90 19.55 -19.77
C GLY A 481 -24.21 19.24 -18.98
N ILE A 482 -24.42 19.54 -17.67
CA ILE A 482 -25.69 19.24 -16.90
C ILE A 482 -26.69 20.32 -17.33
N THR A 483 -26.21 21.44 -17.89
CA THR A 483 -26.93 22.36 -18.79
C THR A 483 -27.37 21.74 -20.12
N ARG A 484 -26.80 20.59 -20.50
CA ARG A 484 -27.18 19.79 -21.67
C ARG A 484 -27.98 18.56 -21.18
N ASN A 485 -28.64 17.88 -22.10
CA ASN A 485 -29.67 16.88 -21.80
C ASN A 485 -29.60 15.75 -22.83
N SER A 486 -30.26 14.63 -22.51
CA SER A 486 -30.53 13.38 -23.25
C SER A 486 -30.76 13.45 -24.78
N LYS A 487 -30.84 14.63 -25.39
CA LYS A 487 -31.18 14.91 -26.79
C LYS A 487 -30.08 14.70 -27.83
N TYR A 488 -28.79 14.83 -27.50
CA TYR A 488 -27.72 14.74 -28.52
C TYR A 488 -27.38 13.30 -28.89
N SER A 489 -28.42 12.62 -29.40
CA SER A 489 -28.66 11.19 -29.22
C SER A 489 -27.53 10.32 -29.72
N ASP A 490 -27.04 10.47 -30.94
CA ASP A 490 -26.09 9.53 -31.52
C ASP A 490 -24.72 10.20 -31.66
N VAL A 491 -24.25 10.85 -30.57
CA VAL A 491 -22.95 11.53 -30.51
C VAL A 491 -22.20 11.27 -29.19
N ARG A 492 -22.82 11.43 -28.01
CA ARG A 492 -22.07 11.30 -26.73
C ARG A 492 -21.61 9.88 -26.49
N SER A 493 -22.37 8.83 -26.83
CA SER A 493 -21.91 7.46 -26.60
C SER A 493 -21.06 6.90 -27.72
N ILE A 494 -21.06 7.46 -28.93
CA ILE A 494 -19.90 7.27 -29.84
C ILE A 494 -18.65 7.85 -29.17
N PHE A 495 -18.70 9.10 -28.67
CA PHE A 495 -17.55 9.72 -28.02
C PHE A 495 -17.15 9.04 -26.70
N THR A 496 -18.12 8.62 -25.89
CA THR A 496 -17.89 7.92 -24.60
C THR A 496 -17.39 6.51 -24.85
N GLN A 497 -17.82 5.85 -25.94
CA GLN A 497 -17.22 4.58 -26.35
C GLN A 497 -15.78 4.80 -26.81
N LYS A 498 -15.50 5.80 -27.68
CA LYS A 498 -14.11 6.16 -28.04
C LYS A 498 -13.24 6.44 -26.81
N LEU A 499 -13.73 7.17 -25.81
CA LEU A 499 -13.01 7.41 -24.55
C LEU A 499 -12.79 6.11 -23.75
N LYS A 500 -13.79 5.23 -23.65
CA LYS A 500 -13.65 3.93 -22.97
C LYS A 500 -12.66 3.02 -23.68
N ASP A 501 -12.71 2.96 -25.00
CA ASP A 501 -11.80 2.17 -25.83
C ASP A 501 -10.37 2.71 -25.67
N MET A 502 -10.17 4.04 -25.68
CA MET A 502 -8.87 4.64 -25.40
C MET A 502 -8.38 4.35 -23.98
N LEU A 503 -9.24 4.42 -22.96
CA LEU A 503 -8.85 4.05 -21.60
C LEU A 503 -8.51 2.56 -21.47
N HIS A 504 -9.21 1.68 -22.20
CA HIS A 504 -8.87 0.26 -22.29
C HIS A 504 -7.51 0.06 -22.96
N ASP A 505 -7.29 0.67 -24.13
CA ASP A 505 -6.00 0.62 -24.85
C ASP A 505 -4.84 1.08 -23.95
N MET A 506 -5.04 2.17 -23.18
CA MET A 506 -4.04 2.70 -22.26
C MET A 506 -3.70 1.71 -21.14
N VAL A 507 -4.71 1.15 -20.49
CA VAL A 507 -4.52 0.20 -19.37
C VAL A 507 -3.95 -1.14 -19.87
N GLU A 508 -4.35 -1.60 -21.04
CA GLU A 508 -3.84 -2.85 -21.63
C GLU A 508 -2.38 -2.75 -22.08
N ASN A 509 -1.90 -1.56 -22.46
CA ASN A 509 -0.53 -1.31 -22.91
C ASN A 509 0.34 -0.52 -21.89
N MET A 510 -0.13 -0.41 -20.64
CA MET A 510 0.61 0.28 -19.58
C MET A 510 1.80 -0.56 -19.13
N ASP A 511 2.96 0.09 -18.95
CA ASP A 511 4.09 -0.51 -18.24
C ASP A 511 3.79 -0.51 -16.74
N TYR A 512 3.30 -1.64 -16.24
CA TYR A 512 2.93 -1.82 -14.84
C TYR A 512 4.14 -1.83 -13.91
N ASP A 513 5.29 -2.36 -14.37
CA ASP A 513 6.48 -2.45 -13.53
C ASP A 513 7.09 -1.06 -13.34
N SER A 514 7.27 -0.29 -14.42
CA SER A 514 7.72 1.13 -14.36
C SER A 514 6.77 2.01 -13.53
N ALA A 515 5.47 1.77 -13.60
CA ALA A 515 4.50 2.47 -12.76
C ALA A 515 4.65 2.14 -11.27
N ILE A 516 4.82 0.87 -10.92
CA ILE A 516 5.07 0.44 -9.53
C ILE A 516 6.45 0.92 -9.06
N ASP A 517 7.47 0.96 -9.92
CA ASP A 517 8.79 1.52 -9.63
C ASP A 517 8.71 3.02 -9.28
N GLN A 518 8.00 3.82 -10.08
CA GLN A 518 7.77 5.25 -9.81
C GLN A 518 6.98 5.50 -8.52
N PHE A 519 6.03 4.62 -8.17
CA PHE A 519 5.31 4.70 -6.91
C PHE A 519 6.19 4.29 -5.72
N ALA A 520 6.91 3.18 -5.82
CA ALA A 520 7.81 2.68 -4.79
C ALA A 520 8.96 3.66 -4.49
N ALA A 521 9.56 4.26 -5.53
CA ALA A 521 10.60 5.28 -5.35
C ALA A 521 10.08 6.63 -4.83
N ALA A 522 8.78 6.89 -4.89
CA ALA A 522 8.18 8.00 -4.14
C ALA A 522 7.99 7.61 -2.66
N LYS A 523 7.55 6.37 -2.39
CA LYS A 523 7.37 5.85 -1.02
C LYS A 523 8.68 5.65 -0.26
N LEU A 524 9.79 5.34 -0.92
CA LEU A 524 11.14 5.29 -0.33
C LEU A 524 11.61 6.63 0.29
N HIS A 525 11.01 7.76 -0.10
CA HIS A 525 11.30 9.06 0.52
C HIS A 525 10.57 9.25 1.86
N ASP A 526 9.43 8.56 2.05
CA ASP A 526 8.69 8.54 3.31
C ASP A 526 9.41 7.68 4.37
N ASP A 527 10.10 6.63 3.94
CA ASP A 527 10.73 5.62 4.80
C ASP A 527 11.81 6.17 5.75
N LEU A 528 11.87 5.65 6.98
CA LEU A 528 12.99 5.90 7.90
C LEU A 528 14.28 5.28 7.36
N PRO A 529 15.46 5.89 7.59
CA PRO A 529 16.74 5.24 7.35
C PRO A 529 16.85 3.95 8.16
N LEU A 530 17.51 2.93 7.61
CA LEU A 530 17.56 1.60 8.24
C LEU A 530 18.29 1.63 9.59
N TYR A 531 17.65 1.10 10.64
CA TYR A 531 18.31 0.89 11.92
C TYR A 531 19.29 -0.29 11.83
N LEU A 532 20.58 -0.02 12.02
CA LEU A 532 21.62 -1.05 12.02
C LEU A 532 21.98 -1.48 13.46
N THR A 533 21.88 -2.78 13.73
CA THR A 533 22.47 -3.37 14.94
C THR A 533 23.99 -3.36 14.84
N ASP A 534 24.70 -3.38 15.97
CA ASP A 534 26.16 -3.25 15.96
C ASP A 534 26.87 -4.41 15.26
N ASP A 535 26.26 -5.61 15.22
CA ASP A 535 26.78 -6.74 14.45
C ASP A 535 26.63 -6.53 12.94
N VAL A 536 25.53 -5.91 12.48
CA VAL A 536 25.37 -5.53 11.06
C VAL A 536 26.29 -4.36 10.70
N LYS A 537 26.44 -3.35 11.58
CA LYS A 537 27.34 -2.20 11.35
C LYS A 537 28.78 -2.62 11.09
N LYS A 538 29.30 -3.65 11.76
CA LYS A 538 30.68 -4.16 11.57
C LYS A 538 30.97 -4.66 10.15
N CYS A 539 29.92 -4.99 9.39
CA CYS A 539 29.97 -5.50 8.02
C CYS A 539 29.41 -4.50 6.99
N THR A 540 29.30 -3.20 7.34
CA THR A 540 28.91 -2.12 6.43
C THR A 540 29.84 -0.92 6.61
N VAL A 541 29.82 0.05 5.69
CA VAL A 541 30.63 1.28 5.76
C VAL A 541 30.50 2.03 7.10
N PHE A 542 29.36 1.92 7.78
CA PHE A 542 29.09 2.66 9.03
C PHE A 542 29.95 2.19 10.22
N GLY A 543 30.24 0.89 10.32
CA GLY A 543 31.14 0.32 11.34
C GLY A 543 32.48 -0.14 10.79
N ASN A 544 32.58 -0.39 9.48
CA ASN A 544 33.80 -0.76 8.79
C ASN A 544 34.33 0.40 7.94
N ARG A 545 34.97 1.34 8.63
CA ARG A 545 35.54 2.57 8.07
C ARG A 545 37.02 2.70 8.41
N ASN A 546 37.67 3.64 7.73
CA ASN A 546 39.01 4.09 8.07
C ASN A 546 39.02 4.75 9.47
N THR A 547 40.10 4.58 10.23
CA THR A 547 40.25 5.18 11.56
C THR A 547 41.54 5.96 11.68
N ILE A 548 41.47 7.08 12.38
CA ILE A 548 42.63 7.89 12.78
C ILE A 548 43.12 7.45 14.16
N ASP A 549 44.43 7.39 14.37
CA ASP A 549 45.03 7.21 15.71
C ASP A 549 45.15 8.55 16.48
N PRO A 550 45.53 8.53 17.77
CA PRO A 550 45.71 9.76 18.55
C PRO A 550 46.83 10.70 18.03
N ASP A 551 47.75 10.20 17.20
CA ASP A 551 48.84 10.98 16.59
C ASP A 551 48.41 11.64 15.27
N GLY A 552 47.16 11.44 14.84
CA GLY A 552 46.58 12.05 13.64
C GLY A 552 46.83 11.27 12.34
N LYS A 553 47.32 10.03 12.40
CA LYS A 553 47.58 9.20 11.21
C LYS A 553 46.43 8.22 10.97
N VAL A 554 46.18 7.89 9.70
CA VAL A 554 45.21 6.85 9.33
C VAL A 554 45.81 5.48 9.66
N SER A 555 45.30 4.84 10.72
CA SER A 555 45.84 3.62 11.33
C SER A 555 45.08 2.35 10.94
N LYS A 556 43.97 2.50 10.22
CA LYS A 556 43.22 1.43 9.57
C LYS A 556 42.70 1.97 8.25
N VAL A 557 43.06 1.31 7.15
CA VAL A 557 42.38 1.47 5.86
C VAL A 557 41.61 0.19 5.54
N VAL A 558 40.40 0.36 5.02
CA VAL A 558 39.53 -0.73 4.55
C VAL A 558 38.90 -0.34 3.22
N GLN A 559 38.92 -1.27 2.28
CA GLN A 559 38.43 -1.12 0.93
C GLN A 559 37.79 -2.45 0.52
N LEU A 560 36.80 -2.41 -0.36
CA LEU A 560 36.39 -3.63 -1.06
C LEU A 560 37.54 -4.12 -1.95
N GLN A 561 37.60 -5.42 -2.14
CA GLN A 561 38.53 -6.10 -3.04
C GLN A 561 37.73 -6.98 -4.01
N LEU A 562 38.31 -7.36 -5.15
CA LEU A 562 37.64 -8.21 -6.14
C LEU A 562 37.17 -9.56 -5.56
N ASP A 563 37.87 -10.10 -4.56
CA ASP A 563 37.50 -11.32 -3.86
C ASP A 563 36.45 -11.13 -2.73
N SER A 564 36.18 -9.87 -2.35
CA SER A 564 35.25 -9.53 -1.27
C SER A 564 33.84 -9.97 -1.60
N LYS A 565 33.18 -10.61 -0.64
CA LYS A 565 31.80 -11.10 -0.78
C LYS A 565 30.82 -10.05 -0.28
N VAL A 566 30.01 -9.53 -1.19
CA VAL A 566 29.01 -8.49 -0.95
C VAL A 566 27.58 -9.02 -1.14
N SER A 567 26.63 -8.44 -0.42
CA SER A 567 25.20 -8.65 -0.57
C SER A 567 24.47 -7.32 -0.37
N LEU A 568 23.27 -7.15 -0.90
CA LEU A 568 22.44 -6.01 -0.51
C LEU A 568 22.23 -6.02 1.02
N LEU A 569 22.29 -4.83 1.62
CA LEU A 569 22.05 -4.69 3.04
C LEU A 569 20.63 -5.17 3.38
N GLN A 570 19.64 -4.73 2.60
CA GLN A 570 18.24 -5.15 2.62
C GLN A 570 17.59 -4.90 1.24
N LEU A 571 16.50 -5.59 0.89
CA LEU A 571 15.80 -5.37 -0.39
C LEU A 571 15.03 -4.04 -0.43
N ASN A 572 14.29 -3.73 0.63
CA ASN A 572 13.33 -2.63 0.65
C ASN A 572 13.93 -1.25 0.95
N ILE A 573 15.26 -1.11 1.00
CA ILE A 573 15.93 0.18 1.19
C ILE A 573 16.29 0.89 -0.11
N CYS A 574 16.12 0.24 -1.27
CA CYS A 574 16.41 0.84 -2.57
C CYS A 574 15.52 0.33 -3.71
N ARG A 575 15.35 1.14 -4.75
CA ARG A 575 14.55 0.81 -5.95
C ARG A 575 15.20 1.41 -7.19
N LEU A 576 15.48 0.56 -8.18
CA LEU A 576 15.90 1.00 -9.51
C LEU A 576 14.66 1.49 -10.29
N VAL A 577 14.76 2.66 -10.92
CA VAL A 577 13.69 3.26 -11.74
C VAL A 577 14.32 3.75 -13.04
N LYS A 578 13.65 3.54 -14.18
CA LYS A 578 14.00 4.23 -15.43
C LYS A 578 13.23 5.55 -15.50
N GLU A 579 13.95 6.67 -15.52
CA GLU A 579 13.39 8.01 -15.74
C GLU A 579 13.98 8.61 -17.02
N ASP A 580 13.13 8.82 -18.04
CA ASP A 580 13.51 9.13 -19.42
C ASP A 580 14.60 8.14 -19.94
N GLU A 581 15.84 8.58 -20.20
CA GLU A 581 16.96 7.72 -20.66
C GLU A 581 17.99 7.41 -19.54
N ARG A 582 17.63 7.61 -18.27
CA ARG A 582 18.52 7.40 -17.12
C ARG A 582 17.97 6.31 -16.20
N TYR A 583 18.86 5.59 -15.55
CA TYR A 583 18.51 4.60 -14.53
C TYR A 583 18.93 5.13 -13.16
N LEU A 584 17.96 5.32 -12.27
CA LEU A 584 18.16 5.93 -10.96
C LEU A 584 17.85 4.90 -9.87
N LEU A 585 18.83 4.59 -9.02
CA LEU A 585 18.68 3.77 -7.84
C LEU A 585 18.37 4.67 -6.64
N TYR A 586 17.08 4.90 -6.40
CA TYR A 586 16.59 5.60 -5.21
C TYR A 586 16.84 4.77 -3.95
N HIS A 587 17.13 5.41 -2.82
CA HIS A 587 17.35 4.70 -1.55
C HIS A 587 16.99 5.50 -0.31
N SER A 588 16.62 4.81 0.77
CA SER A 588 16.23 5.43 2.06
C SER A 588 17.39 5.57 3.06
N MET A 589 18.58 5.02 2.79
CA MET A 589 19.73 5.08 3.72
C MET A 589 20.20 6.50 4.06
N SER A 590 19.94 7.48 3.19
CA SER A 590 20.30 8.89 3.41
C SER A 590 19.15 9.75 3.97
N ASN A 591 17.96 9.16 4.15
CA ASN A 591 16.81 9.87 4.73
C ASN A 591 17.12 10.31 6.17
N SER A 592 16.47 11.37 6.62
CA SER A 592 16.54 11.78 8.03
C SER A 592 15.56 10.98 8.90
N LEU A 593 15.76 11.04 10.21
CA LEU A 593 14.72 10.62 11.17
C LEU A 593 13.61 11.67 11.28
N GLU A 594 13.87 12.91 10.87
CA GLU A 594 12.85 13.95 10.69
C GLU A 594 12.20 13.79 9.30
N TYR A 595 10.88 13.60 9.29
CA TYR A 595 10.12 13.28 8.08
C TYR A 595 10.30 14.34 6.98
N HIS A 596 10.81 13.91 5.82
CA HIS A 596 11.12 14.75 4.65
C HIS A 596 12.02 15.98 4.96
N GLU A 597 12.90 15.91 5.97
CA GLU A 597 13.89 16.99 6.24
C GLU A 597 14.89 17.17 5.07
N ARG A 598 15.15 16.10 4.32
CA ARG A 598 16.05 16.07 3.16
C ARG A 598 15.27 15.77 1.90
N ASP A 599 15.79 16.25 0.77
CA ASP A 599 15.34 15.82 -0.54
C ASP A 599 15.61 14.32 -0.78
N ARG A 600 14.93 13.77 -1.78
CA ARG A 600 15.01 12.35 -2.16
C ARG A 600 16.34 12.04 -2.87
N GLU A 601 17.18 11.22 -2.24
CA GLU A 601 18.49 10.80 -2.76
C GLU A 601 18.41 9.62 -3.73
N PHE A 602 19.36 9.58 -4.67
CA PHE A 602 19.52 8.50 -5.66
C PHE A 602 20.94 8.39 -6.20
N LEU A 603 21.29 7.20 -6.69
CA LEU A 603 22.50 6.96 -7.47
C LEU A 603 22.12 6.78 -8.94
N GLU A 604 22.86 7.42 -9.85
CA GLU A 604 22.73 7.12 -11.28
C GLU A 604 23.49 5.83 -11.59
N VAL A 605 22.82 4.88 -12.24
CA VAL A 605 23.34 3.56 -12.59
C VAL A 605 23.67 3.52 -14.08
N PRO A 606 24.94 3.33 -14.47
CA PRO A 606 25.32 3.09 -15.86
C PRO A 606 24.62 1.87 -16.47
N GLU A 607 24.35 1.90 -17.78
CA GLU A 607 23.58 0.83 -18.46
C GLU A 607 24.30 -0.53 -18.40
N ASN A 608 25.64 -0.55 -18.46
CA ASN A 608 26.46 -1.76 -18.27
C ASN A 608 26.37 -2.35 -16.86
N SER A 609 25.94 -1.58 -15.86
CA SER A 609 25.83 -2.02 -14.46
C SER A 609 24.43 -2.49 -14.05
N ILE A 610 23.43 -2.41 -14.95
CA ILE A 610 22.04 -2.81 -14.65
C ILE A 610 21.94 -4.30 -14.30
N GLU A 611 22.67 -5.16 -15.02
CA GLU A 611 22.68 -6.60 -14.71
C GLU A 611 23.35 -6.89 -13.36
N ALA A 612 24.28 -6.04 -12.90
CA ALA A 612 24.87 -6.16 -11.56
C ALA A 612 23.88 -5.76 -10.46
N VAL A 613 23.07 -4.71 -10.67
CA VAL A 613 21.93 -4.42 -9.77
C VAL A 613 20.99 -5.62 -9.72
N LYS A 614 20.57 -6.15 -10.87
CA LYS A 614 19.70 -7.34 -10.93
C LYS A 614 20.32 -8.54 -10.23
N CYS A 615 21.62 -8.79 -10.42
CA CYS A 615 22.34 -9.88 -9.75
C CYS A 615 22.23 -9.76 -8.22
N LEU A 616 22.52 -8.57 -7.68
CA LEU A 616 22.45 -8.28 -6.25
C LEU A 616 21.03 -8.45 -5.67
N PHE A 617 19.99 -8.03 -6.40
CA PHE A 617 18.59 -8.23 -6.00
C PHE A 617 18.15 -9.71 -6.04
N HIS A 618 18.53 -10.47 -7.07
CA HIS A 618 18.16 -11.88 -7.19
C HIS A 618 18.93 -12.82 -6.25
N THR A 619 20.13 -12.42 -5.80
CA THR A 619 20.98 -13.26 -4.93
C THR A 619 20.75 -13.03 -3.44
N TYR A 620 20.22 -11.87 -3.04
CA TYR A 620 19.89 -11.57 -1.64
C TYR A 620 19.06 -12.68 -0.97
N PRO A 621 19.35 -13.08 0.30
CA PRO A 621 20.35 -12.51 1.21
C PRO A 621 21.74 -13.17 1.09
N ASN A 622 21.99 -13.94 0.05
CA ASN A 622 23.30 -14.57 -0.19
C ASN A 622 24.31 -13.52 -0.69
N TYR A 623 25.59 -13.90 -0.67
CA TYR A 623 26.69 -13.05 -1.10
C TYR A 623 27.23 -13.45 -2.47
N VAL A 624 27.67 -12.46 -3.23
CA VAL A 624 28.36 -12.58 -4.54
C VAL A 624 29.73 -11.93 -4.37
N LYS A 625 30.79 -12.44 -5.03
CA LYS A 625 32.08 -11.72 -5.03
C LYS A 625 32.00 -10.51 -5.95
N VAL A 626 32.75 -9.46 -5.65
CA VAL A 626 32.86 -8.29 -6.55
C VAL A 626 33.32 -8.71 -7.96
N ALA A 627 34.29 -9.63 -8.07
CA ALA A 627 34.76 -10.19 -9.35
C ALA A 627 33.69 -10.95 -10.16
N ASP A 628 32.67 -11.49 -9.49
CA ASP A 628 31.59 -12.30 -10.08
C ASP A 628 30.39 -11.41 -10.50
N LEU A 629 30.45 -10.09 -10.30
CA LEU A 629 29.41 -9.17 -10.77
C LEU A 629 29.40 -9.13 -12.32
N PRO A 630 28.21 -9.16 -12.96
CA PRO A 630 28.07 -9.16 -14.43
C PRO A 630 28.28 -7.74 -15.02
N ILE A 631 29.54 -7.31 -14.95
CA ILE A 631 30.14 -6.13 -15.59
C ILE A 631 31.41 -6.67 -16.27
N ASP A 632 31.77 -6.17 -17.46
CA ASP A 632 32.85 -6.78 -18.24
C ASP A 632 34.26 -6.51 -17.66
N ASP A 633 34.47 -5.32 -17.10
CA ASP A 633 35.77 -4.85 -16.61
C ASP A 633 35.88 -4.90 -15.07
N ASP A 634 37.05 -5.25 -14.55
CA ASP A 634 37.28 -5.43 -13.11
C ASP A 634 37.39 -4.10 -12.33
N GLU A 635 37.87 -3.01 -12.95
CA GLU A 635 37.85 -1.66 -12.37
C GLU A 635 36.40 -1.15 -12.27
N ASP A 636 35.59 -1.33 -13.32
CA ASP A 636 34.16 -1.00 -13.31
C ASP A 636 33.40 -1.82 -12.24
N LYS A 637 33.67 -3.13 -12.10
CA LYS A 637 33.08 -3.96 -11.02
C LYS A 637 33.41 -3.41 -9.64
N TRP A 638 34.69 -3.10 -9.41
CA TRP A 638 35.15 -2.57 -8.13
C TRP A 638 34.52 -1.20 -7.84
N SER A 639 34.58 -0.28 -8.81
CA SER A 639 34.04 1.07 -8.72
C SER A 639 32.53 1.08 -8.45
N PHE A 640 31.78 0.23 -9.15
CA PHE A 640 30.35 0.07 -8.94
C PHE A 640 30.03 -0.50 -7.54
N ALA A 641 30.72 -1.57 -7.12
CA ALA A 641 30.53 -2.15 -5.80
C ALA A 641 30.93 -1.17 -4.67
N ASN A 642 32.03 -0.43 -4.83
CA ASN A 642 32.48 0.58 -3.88
C ASN A 642 31.48 1.74 -3.78
N THR A 643 30.91 2.20 -4.90
CA THR A 643 29.86 3.23 -4.92
C THR A 643 28.63 2.79 -4.11
N LEU A 644 28.16 1.55 -4.27
CA LEU A 644 27.04 1.03 -3.49
C LEU A 644 27.39 0.84 -2.00
N TRP A 645 28.63 0.46 -1.69
CA TRP A 645 29.14 0.32 -0.32
C TRP A 645 29.23 1.66 0.42
N GLU A 646 29.80 2.69 -0.21
CA GLU A 646 29.94 4.04 0.36
C GLU A 646 28.57 4.67 0.68
N ASN A 647 27.55 4.38 -0.12
CA ASN A 647 26.17 4.81 0.11
C ASN A 647 25.39 3.88 1.07
N GLY A 648 26.07 2.90 1.69
CA GLY A 648 25.51 2.02 2.70
C GLY A 648 24.48 1.01 2.18
N LEU A 649 24.49 0.71 0.88
CA LEU A 649 23.54 -0.22 0.23
C LEU A 649 24.02 -1.68 0.26
N LEU A 650 25.31 -1.91 0.52
CA LEU A 650 25.91 -3.24 0.63
C LEU A 650 26.33 -3.60 2.06
N LYS A 651 26.41 -4.90 2.31
CA LYS A 651 27.08 -5.52 3.47
C LYS A 651 28.03 -6.63 3.00
N THR A 652 29.06 -6.90 3.78
CA THR A 652 30.05 -7.96 3.54
C THR A 652 29.81 -9.19 4.42
N ASP A 653 30.35 -10.35 4.05
CA ASP A 653 30.16 -11.61 4.82
C ASP A 653 30.93 -11.64 6.16
N GLY A 654 31.88 -10.72 6.33
CA GLY A 654 32.50 -10.35 7.60
C GLY A 654 33.06 -8.93 7.54
N PRO A 655 33.66 -8.43 8.63
CA PRO A 655 34.40 -7.17 8.61
C PRO A 655 35.53 -7.23 7.57
N LEU A 656 35.66 -6.21 6.72
CA LEU A 656 36.75 -6.12 5.75
C LEU A 656 38.13 -6.18 6.42
N ASN A 657 39.07 -6.83 5.73
CA ASN A 657 40.46 -6.94 6.15
C ASN A 657 41.13 -5.56 6.16
N LYS A 658 42.10 -5.37 7.07
CA LYS A 658 42.93 -4.17 7.06
C LYS A 658 43.91 -4.26 5.89
N ILE A 659 44.02 -3.19 5.13
CA ILE A 659 45.10 -2.94 4.18
C ILE A 659 46.12 -2.05 4.91
N SER A 660 47.42 -2.33 4.76
CA SER A 660 48.44 -1.40 5.27
C SER A 660 48.44 -0.12 4.42
N PRO A 661 48.73 1.06 5.00
CA PRO A 661 48.86 2.28 4.21
C PRO A 661 50.00 2.21 3.18
N GLU A 662 50.96 1.31 3.37
CA GLU A 662 52.11 1.07 2.48
C GLU A 662 51.67 0.34 1.19
N GLU A 663 50.86 -0.72 1.30
CA GLU A 663 50.29 -1.49 0.17
C GLU A 663 49.37 -0.68 -0.76
N MET A 664 49.06 0.59 -0.43
CA MET A 664 48.21 1.46 -1.26
C MET A 664 49.00 2.47 -2.11
N VAL A 665 50.34 2.49 -2.01
CA VAL A 665 51.20 3.46 -2.70
C VAL A 665 51.90 2.86 -3.93
N ASP A 666 51.97 1.53 -4.01
CA ASP A 666 52.80 0.82 -5.01
C ASP A 666 52.22 0.82 -6.45
N ASP A 667 50.96 1.23 -6.67
CA ASP A 667 50.33 1.25 -8.01
C ASP A 667 50.71 2.46 -8.89
N GLU A 668 51.38 3.50 -8.35
CA GLU A 668 51.83 4.67 -9.15
C GLU A 668 53.33 4.66 -9.52
N SER A 669 54.15 3.73 -9.01
CA SER A 669 55.62 3.76 -9.20
C SER A 669 56.17 3.00 -10.42
N ASP A 670 55.42 2.08 -11.03
CA ASP A 670 55.93 1.19 -12.10
C ASP A 670 55.97 1.84 -13.50
N ALA A 671 55.74 3.15 -13.60
CA ALA A 671 55.63 3.88 -14.88
C ALA A 671 56.94 4.51 -15.42
N GLU A 672 58.03 4.59 -14.64
CA GLU A 672 59.25 5.35 -15.03
C GLU A 672 60.55 4.53 -15.29
N GLU A 673 60.57 3.19 -15.16
CA GLU A 673 61.79 2.39 -15.46
C GLU A 673 61.73 1.62 -16.81
N THR A 674 61.47 2.30 -17.94
CA THR A 674 61.78 1.75 -19.29
C THR A 674 62.30 2.78 -20.32
N MET A 675 63.17 3.71 -19.91
CA MET A 675 64.06 4.42 -20.85
C MET A 675 65.46 4.70 -20.26
N ASP A 676 66.41 3.80 -20.53
CA ASP A 676 67.81 4.09 -20.94
C ASP A 676 68.50 2.83 -21.49
#